data_AF-A0A1H4Z9X6-F1
#
_entry.id   AF-A0A1H4Z9X6-F1
#
_cell.length_a   1.000
_cell.length_b   1.000
_cell.length_c   1.000
_cell.angle_alpha   90.00
_cell.angle_beta   90.00
_cell.angle_gamma   90.00
#
_symmetry.space_group_name_H-M   'P 1'
#
loop_
_entity.id
_entity.type
_entity.pdbx_description
1 polymer ?
#
loop_
_entity_poly.entity_id
_entity_poly.type
_entity_poly.pdbx_seq_one_letter_code
_entity_poly.pdbx_strand_id
1 'polypeptide(L)'
;MTAPGHPERAVSDPIGLIADLVAAIEHRLEPDRIRAVVASVAGGRSKSRLLAAHLTEHPRVLNDGRSPAPRAVGDLLIALREAGAQTVSPPCCAECGRQIRTLQRRGQDWYCWNCGRSQPEPCAACGNTRRVASRDRTGRPRCGKCPDDDGRDPIAVIGALIAELDPQAEREAVSDAVRRSAPRPSYQRKLAWALESHPALLTGDGHLAPHRAILKLIDLLHEAGIAGIVRPSCPGCHRVVRIDKPLDGRRVCRMCISHSRIEECSGCGARREPATRDDQGRPVCPNCLVSDPANLETCINCGRRRVVNTRTPDGPLCQSCPSLPTATCSICDAEKPCGTSRTTGRPWCLDCQRHTAPCSACGGVAAVVSGTLDQPLCLGCTVPEVWHTCPTCSEPDYPHPGQCARCLINQRLNELLGPPSDALHPGLEALRNNIATTEHPLTANRWLNKPFVSPVLADLAAGRRALTHEALDELPDSPPLAHLRQVLVGVGALPERDEYMVRLERFLTGLLASQQDPEQRKVLHRYVIWHLVRRLRRRNNGRPVTPQQFASTRQRTHAAVAFLNWLTAHSLTLETCRQADLDRWLTDDSATYRHTAGHFIRWARTNKLTTVHVPAVRWNGPTQPLDDEHRWNVARRLLHDDNLNPEDRLAGLLLLLYAQGPSAIHRLTTEDVEVGVQEVRLRLGDAPVQLPEPVAHLARTVTANRKGHATIGALTPSPWLFPGGQPGRPISTTQLTQRLNRLGIRPNQARSTALFQLATEIPASILARTLGIHTDVAVAWQRLSAGDWADYAAEVSRRRGEGDIGTATLN
;
A
#
# COMPACT_ATOMS: atom_id res chain seq x y z
N MET A 1 -41.57 -24.10 -0.70
CA MET A 1 -42.32 -22.90 -1.12
C MET A 1 -41.80 -21.74 -0.30
N THR A 2 -40.84 -20.98 -0.84
CA THR A 2 -40.36 -19.72 -0.25
C THR A 2 -41.50 -18.71 -0.30
N ALA A 3 -41.91 -18.16 0.85
CA ALA A 3 -42.99 -17.17 0.88
C ALA A 3 -42.62 -15.95 0.01
N PRO A 4 -43.58 -15.35 -0.72
CA PRO A 4 -43.31 -14.18 -1.54
C PRO A 4 -42.82 -13.03 -0.66
N GLY A 5 -41.64 -12.46 -0.96
CA GLY A 5 -41.10 -11.26 -0.30
C GLY A 5 -39.81 -11.43 0.52
N HIS A 6 -39.38 -12.65 0.83
CA HIS A 6 -38.12 -12.87 1.58
C HIS A 6 -36.82 -12.43 0.84
N PRO A 7 -36.67 -12.61 -0.48
CA PRO A 7 -35.47 -12.18 -1.21
C PRO A 7 -35.27 -10.66 -1.19
N GLU A 8 -36.38 -9.90 -1.29
CA GLU A 8 -36.35 -8.44 -1.24
C GLU A 8 -36.03 -7.93 0.16
N ARG A 9 -36.60 -8.57 1.20
CA ARG A 9 -36.27 -8.26 2.61
C ARG A 9 -34.83 -8.60 2.97
N ALA A 10 -34.25 -9.65 2.39
CA ALA A 10 -32.84 -9.97 2.57
C ALA A 10 -31.93 -8.85 2.06
N VAL A 11 -32.40 -8.02 1.11
CA VAL A 11 -31.66 -6.87 0.60
C VAL A 11 -32.01 -5.58 1.36
N SER A 12 -33.27 -5.33 1.67
CA SER A 12 -33.72 -4.09 2.32
C SER A 12 -33.46 -4.06 3.82
N ASP A 13 -33.75 -5.16 4.53
CA ASP A 13 -33.60 -5.33 5.97
C ASP A 13 -33.12 -6.75 6.34
N PRO A 14 -31.84 -7.07 6.05
CA PRO A 14 -31.29 -8.40 6.35
C PRO A 14 -31.29 -8.74 7.84
N ILE A 15 -31.08 -7.74 8.72
CA ILE A 15 -31.03 -7.97 10.16
C ILE A 15 -32.42 -8.26 10.69
N GLY A 16 -33.43 -7.46 10.31
CA GLY A 16 -34.81 -7.72 10.72
C GLY A 16 -35.34 -9.03 10.13
N LEU A 17 -35.01 -9.37 8.88
CA LEU A 17 -35.38 -10.68 8.32
C LEU A 17 -34.79 -11.84 9.13
N ILE A 18 -33.51 -11.81 9.48
CA ILE A 18 -32.90 -12.85 10.32
C ILE A 18 -33.57 -12.88 11.70
N ALA A 19 -33.82 -11.71 12.30
CA ALA A 19 -34.47 -11.62 13.61
C ALA A 19 -35.89 -12.22 13.57
N ASP A 20 -36.66 -11.98 12.52
CA ASP A 20 -37.99 -12.57 12.33
C ASP A 20 -37.92 -14.09 12.16
N LEU A 21 -36.96 -14.58 11.37
CA LEU A 21 -36.72 -16.03 11.20
C LEU A 21 -36.34 -16.71 12.52
N VAL A 22 -35.58 -16.02 13.38
CA VAL A 22 -35.25 -16.51 14.72
C VAL A 22 -36.46 -16.43 15.65
N ALA A 23 -37.19 -15.32 15.66
CA ALA A 23 -38.37 -15.11 16.52
C ALA A 23 -39.54 -16.05 16.20
N ALA A 24 -39.61 -16.53 14.94
CA ALA A 24 -40.56 -17.57 14.54
C ALA A 24 -40.32 -18.92 15.23
N ILE A 25 -39.13 -19.14 15.78
CA ILE A 25 -38.73 -20.38 16.47
C ILE A 25 -38.49 -20.10 17.96
N GLU A 26 -37.88 -18.97 18.29
CA GLU A 26 -37.54 -18.57 19.65
C GLU A 26 -38.51 -17.53 20.19
N HIS A 27 -39.42 -17.98 21.04
CA HIS A 27 -40.45 -17.12 21.64
C HIS A 27 -40.07 -16.59 23.02
N ARG A 28 -39.00 -17.10 23.65
CA ARG A 28 -38.60 -16.70 25.02
C ARG A 28 -37.57 -15.56 25.04
N LEU A 29 -36.93 -15.26 23.91
CA LEU A 29 -36.04 -14.12 23.79
C LEU A 29 -36.79 -12.90 23.28
N GLU A 30 -36.54 -11.74 23.88
CA GLU A 30 -37.11 -10.49 23.40
C GLU A 30 -36.61 -10.16 21.97
N PRO A 31 -37.50 -9.69 21.07
CA PRO A 31 -37.14 -9.36 19.69
C PRO A 31 -35.94 -8.39 19.56
N ASP A 32 -35.83 -7.40 20.43
CA ASP A 32 -34.72 -6.45 20.43
C ASP A 32 -33.39 -7.11 20.82
N ARG A 33 -33.45 -8.08 21.74
CA ARG A 33 -32.28 -8.87 22.12
C ARG A 33 -31.82 -9.76 20.97
N ILE A 34 -32.75 -10.35 20.21
CA ILE A 34 -32.44 -11.12 18.99
C ILE A 34 -31.77 -10.21 17.96
N ARG A 35 -32.34 -9.02 17.69
CA ARG A 35 -31.77 -8.05 16.74
C ARG A 35 -30.35 -7.63 17.11
N ALA A 36 -30.09 -7.37 18.39
CA ALA A 36 -28.75 -7.01 18.88
C ALA A 36 -27.73 -8.14 18.67
N VAL A 37 -28.12 -9.40 18.92
CA VAL A 37 -27.28 -10.58 18.65
C VAL A 37 -26.98 -10.73 17.17
N VAL A 38 -28.01 -10.62 16.31
CA VAL A 38 -27.84 -10.70 14.85
C VAL A 38 -26.90 -9.61 14.36
N ALA A 39 -27.06 -8.36 14.82
CA ALA A 39 -26.21 -7.25 14.43
C ALA A 39 -24.73 -7.46 14.80
N SER A 40 -24.46 -8.03 15.98
CA SER A 40 -23.09 -8.30 16.44
C SER A 40 -22.41 -9.41 15.62
N VAL A 41 -23.14 -10.46 15.25
CA VAL A 41 -22.61 -11.61 14.50
C VAL A 41 -22.47 -11.31 13.01
N ALA A 42 -23.51 -10.71 12.43
CA ALA A 42 -23.59 -10.46 10.99
C ALA A 42 -22.64 -9.33 10.55
N GLY A 43 -22.31 -8.37 11.42
CA GLY A 43 -21.35 -7.31 11.10
C GLY A 43 -21.82 -6.40 9.96
N GLY A 44 -21.00 -6.25 8.91
CA GLY A 44 -21.29 -5.37 7.76
C GLY A 44 -22.40 -5.90 6.83
N ARG A 45 -23.03 -5.00 6.06
CA ARG A 45 -24.27 -5.29 5.30
C ARG A 45 -24.17 -6.50 4.37
N SER A 46 -23.06 -6.68 3.66
CA SER A 46 -22.86 -7.82 2.77
C SER A 46 -22.92 -9.17 3.51
N LYS A 47 -22.31 -9.25 4.69
CA LYS A 47 -22.31 -10.47 5.52
C LYS A 47 -23.71 -10.72 6.10
N SER A 48 -24.45 -9.67 6.48
CA SER A 48 -25.86 -9.78 6.90
C SER A 48 -26.76 -10.28 5.78
N ARG A 49 -26.60 -9.78 4.55
CA ARG A 49 -27.36 -10.24 3.38
C ARG A 49 -27.12 -11.71 3.08
N LEU A 50 -25.86 -12.14 3.05
CA LEU A 50 -25.49 -13.54 2.79
C LEU A 50 -26.04 -14.48 3.88
N LEU A 51 -25.99 -14.05 5.14
CA LEU A 51 -26.56 -14.80 6.25
C LEU A 51 -28.09 -14.89 6.15
N ALA A 52 -28.76 -13.78 5.82
CA ALA A 52 -30.21 -13.72 5.65
C ALA A 52 -30.70 -14.58 4.48
N ALA A 53 -30.02 -14.51 3.33
CA ALA A 53 -30.32 -15.35 2.17
C ALA A 53 -30.16 -16.84 2.51
N HIS A 54 -29.04 -17.22 3.14
CA HIS A 54 -28.80 -18.61 3.50
C HIS A 54 -29.85 -19.15 4.49
N LEU A 55 -30.22 -18.38 5.52
CA LEU A 55 -31.24 -18.78 6.49
C LEU A 55 -32.65 -18.82 5.89
N THR A 56 -32.93 -18.03 4.87
CA THR A 56 -34.19 -18.09 4.12
C THR A 56 -34.29 -19.39 3.32
N GLU A 57 -33.19 -19.80 2.68
CA GLU A 57 -33.13 -21.05 1.91
C GLU A 57 -33.07 -22.29 2.82
N HIS A 58 -32.39 -22.18 3.96
CA HIS A 58 -32.08 -23.30 4.86
C HIS A 58 -32.51 -23.03 6.33
N PRO A 59 -33.78 -22.71 6.62
CA PRO A 59 -34.22 -22.30 7.95
C PRO A 59 -34.11 -23.41 9.00
N ARG A 60 -34.08 -24.69 8.57
CA ARG A 60 -33.98 -25.87 9.44
C ARG A 60 -32.73 -25.86 10.33
N VAL A 61 -31.66 -25.19 9.90
CA VAL A 61 -30.41 -25.08 10.68
C VAL A 61 -30.60 -24.40 12.04
N LEU A 62 -31.61 -23.54 12.18
CA LEU A 62 -31.97 -22.91 13.47
C LEU A 62 -32.56 -23.93 14.46
N ASN A 63 -33.19 -24.99 13.95
CA ASN A 63 -33.85 -26.04 14.73
C ASN A 63 -32.94 -27.23 15.02
N ASP A 64 -32.09 -27.64 14.08
CA ASP A 64 -31.25 -28.84 14.24
C ASP A 64 -29.77 -28.54 14.52
N GLY A 65 -29.32 -27.31 14.25
CA GLY A 65 -27.93 -26.89 14.41
C GLY A 65 -26.94 -27.64 13.53
N ARG A 66 -27.38 -28.30 12.44
CA ARG A 66 -26.54 -29.18 11.62
C ARG A 66 -25.83 -28.42 10.50
N SER A 67 -24.57 -28.78 10.26
CA SER A 67 -23.85 -28.42 9.04
C SER A 67 -24.17 -29.43 7.92
N PRO A 68 -23.94 -29.12 6.62
CA PRO A 68 -23.11 -28.05 6.08
C PRO A 68 -23.77 -26.67 6.12
N ALA A 69 -23.11 -25.69 6.72
CA ALA A 69 -23.57 -24.30 6.73
C ALA A 69 -22.41 -23.30 6.92
N PRO A 70 -22.55 -22.03 6.45
CA PRO A 70 -21.54 -21.00 6.63
C PRO A 70 -21.19 -20.79 8.10
N ARG A 71 -19.92 -20.49 8.37
CA ARG A 71 -19.44 -20.21 9.74
C ARG A 71 -20.29 -19.17 10.47
N ALA A 72 -20.77 -18.14 9.75
CA ALA A 72 -21.59 -17.08 10.33
C ALA A 72 -22.92 -17.60 10.92
N VAL A 73 -23.48 -18.70 10.40
CA VAL A 73 -24.66 -19.36 10.97
C VAL A 73 -24.29 -20.01 12.30
N GLY A 74 -23.18 -20.77 12.33
CA GLY A 74 -22.71 -21.40 13.58
C GLY A 74 -22.36 -20.39 14.67
N ASP A 75 -21.72 -19.27 14.30
CA ASP A 75 -21.46 -18.15 15.22
C ASP A 75 -22.77 -17.52 15.73
N LEU A 76 -23.81 -17.42 14.87
CA LEU A 76 -25.14 -16.91 15.25
C LEU A 76 -25.82 -17.83 16.27
N LEU A 77 -25.83 -19.14 16.03
CA LEU A 77 -26.44 -20.11 16.95
C LEU A 77 -25.75 -20.06 18.33
N ILE A 78 -24.43 -19.96 18.38
CA ILE A 78 -23.68 -19.82 19.64
C ILE A 78 -24.09 -18.54 20.36
N ALA A 79 -24.08 -17.39 19.65
CA ALA A 79 -24.39 -16.10 20.25
C ALA A 79 -25.84 -16.02 20.76
N LEU A 80 -26.80 -16.63 20.03
CA LEU A 80 -28.21 -16.71 20.48
C LEU A 80 -28.34 -17.55 21.76
N ARG A 81 -27.62 -18.68 21.85
CA ARG A 81 -27.60 -19.52 23.07
C ARG A 81 -26.95 -18.79 24.25
N GLU A 82 -25.87 -18.07 24.02
CA GLU A 82 -25.22 -17.23 25.06
C GLU A 82 -26.13 -16.07 25.51
N ALA A 83 -26.98 -15.56 24.62
CA ALA A 83 -28.00 -14.57 24.93
C ALA A 83 -29.26 -15.15 25.62
N GLY A 84 -29.33 -16.48 25.80
CA GLY A 84 -30.40 -17.14 26.55
C GLY A 84 -31.42 -17.91 25.70
N ALA A 85 -31.20 -18.09 24.39
CA ALA A 85 -32.13 -18.82 23.54
C ALA A 85 -32.26 -20.28 24.01
N GLN A 86 -33.49 -20.78 24.04
CA GLN A 86 -33.84 -22.11 24.56
C GLN A 86 -34.28 -23.06 23.45
N THR A 87 -34.99 -22.54 22.45
CA THR A 87 -35.60 -23.31 21.35
C THR A 87 -34.67 -23.41 20.16
N VAL A 88 -33.87 -22.36 19.89
CA VAL A 88 -32.79 -22.43 18.89
C VAL A 88 -31.76 -23.47 19.32
N SER A 89 -31.43 -24.37 18.39
CA SER A 89 -30.42 -25.40 18.63
C SER A 89 -29.01 -24.83 18.60
N PRO A 90 -28.13 -25.23 19.53
CA PRO A 90 -26.70 -24.97 19.38
C PRO A 90 -26.16 -25.71 18.15
N PRO A 91 -25.03 -25.27 17.57
CA PRO A 91 -24.39 -26.02 16.50
C PRO A 91 -24.09 -27.46 16.95
N CYS A 92 -24.19 -28.41 16.02
CA CYS A 92 -23.87 -29.81 16.25
C CYS A 92 -22.59 -30.20 15.49
N CYS A 93 -21.82 -31.10 16.09
CA CYS A 93 -20.67 -31.71 15.43
C CYS A 93 -21.15 -32.63 14.30
N ALA A 94 -20.66 -32.43 13.08
CA ALA A 94 -21.00 -33.26 11.91
C ALA A 94 -20.63 -34.74 12.10
N GLU A 95 -19.59 -35.03 12.87
CA GLU A 95 -19.11 -36.41 13.09
C GLU A 95 -19.84 -37.11 14.24
N CYS A 96 -19.90 -36.50 15.43
CA CYS A 96 -20.43 -37.17 16.63
C CYS A 96 -21.82 -36.69 17.07
N GLY A 97 -22.43 -35.75 16.35
CA GLY A 97 -23.74 -35.18 16.67
C GLY A 97 -23.81 -34.33 17.94
N ARG A 98 -22.72 -34.24 18.72
CA ARG A 98 -22.72 -33.50 19.98
C ARG A 98 -22.92 -32.00 19.75
N GLN A 99 -23.75 -31.38 20.57
CA GLN A 99 -23.91 -29.92 20.64
C GLN A 99 -22.63 -29.23 21.09
N ILE A 100 -22.24 -28.15 20.42
CA ILE A 100 -20.96 -27.46 20.64
C ILE A 100 -21.14 -25.97 20.90
N ARG A 101 -20.34 -25.44 21.82
CA ARG A 101 -20.27 -24.00 22.15
C ARG A 101 -19.13 -23.28 21.42
N THR A 102 -18.23 -24.05 20.82
CA THR A 102 -17.15 -23.56 19.95
C THR A 102 -17.01 -24.54 18.79
N LEU A 103 -16.78 -24.02 17.58
CA LEU A 103 -16.73 -24.82 16.37
C LEU A 103 -15.37 -24.73 15.67
N GLN A 104 -14.86 -25.89 15.26
CA GLN A 104 -13.83 -26.02 14.25
C GLN A 104 -14.51 -26.25 12.90
N ARG A 105 -13.92 -25.78 11.80
CA ARG A 105 -14.52 -25.85 10.46
C ARG A 105 -13.61 -26.59 9.50
N ARG A 106 -14.16 -27.55 8.75
CA ARG A 106 -13.53 -28.15 7.57
C ARG A 106 -14.55 -28.09 6.44
N GLY A 107 -14.24 -27.37 5.37
CA GLY A 107 -15.24 -27.06 4.35
C GLY A 107 -16.41 -26.27 4.95
N GLN A 108 -17.64 -26.71 4.74
CA GLN A 108 -18.84 -26.14 5.37
C GLN A 108 -19.28 -26.89 6.64
N ASP A 109 -18.54 -27.92 7.05
CA ASP A 109 -18.91 -28.73 8.21
C ASP A 109 -18.29 -28.24 9.51
N TRP A 110 -19.08 -28.36 10.58
CA TRP A 110 -18.73 -27.94 11.92
C TRP A 110 -18.37 -29.14 12.78
N TYR A 111 -17.26 -29.03 13.51
CA TYR A 111 -16.76 -30.11 14.34
C TYR A 111 -16.51 -29.61 15.76
N CYS A 112 -16.82 -30.45 16.74
CA CYS A 112 -16.39 -30.20 18.12
C CYS A 112 -14.87 -30.23 18.23
N TRP A 113 -14.32 -29.67 19.30
CA TRP A 113 -12.89 -29.71 19.57
C TRP A 113 -12.26 -31.11 19.47
N ASN A 114 -13.00 -32.17 19.82
CA ASN A 114 -12.50 -33.54 19.79
C ASN A 114 -12.52 -34.16 18.38
N CYS A 115 -13.58 -33.92 17.61
CA CYS A 115 -13.78 -34.44 16.25
C CYS A 115 -13.03 -33.62 15.19
N GLY A 116 -12.88 -32.32 15.41
CA GLY A 116 -12.16 -31.43 14.50
C GLY A 116 -10.63 -31.59 14.55
N ARG A 117 -10.11 -32.41 15.48
CA ARG A 117 -8.71 -32.86 15.48
C ARG A 117 -8.45 -33.88 14.37
N SER A 118 -7.19 -34.03 13.98
CA SER A 118 -6.76 -35.03 12.98
C SER A 118 -7.29 -36.43 13.33
N GLN A 119 -7.64 -37.21 12.30
CA GLN A 119 -8.08 -38.60 12.46
C GLN A 119 -7.04 -39.41 13.25
N PRO A 120 -7.44 -40.47 13.97
CA PRO A 120 -6.51 -41.39 14.61
C PRO A 120 -5.57 -41.99 13.57
N GLU A 121 -4.27 -41.91 13.83
CA GLU A 121 -3.22 -42.49 12.99
C GLU A 121 -2.44 -43.52 13.81
N PRO A 122 -1.84 -44.54 13.19
CA PRO A 122 -0.97 -45.49 13.88
C PRO A 122 0.23 -44.74 14.48
N CYS A 123 0.38 -44.81 15.81
CA CYS A 123 1.48 -44.14 16.49
C CYS A 123 2.82 -44.75 16.09
N ALA A 124 3.77 -43.94 15.63
CA ALA A 124 5.09 -44.40 15.20
C ALA A 124 5.97 -44.99 16.32
N ALA A 125 5.57 -44.85 17.59
CA ALA A 125 6.25 -45.50 18.72
C ALA A 125 5.61 -46.85 19.07
N CYS A 126 4.31 -46.84 19.37
CA CYS A 126 3.63 -48.02 19.94
C CYS A 126 2.76 -48.77 18.93
N GLY A 127 2.73 -48.37 17.66
CA GLY A 127 1.94 -48.97 16.58
C GLY A 127 0.43 -48.76 16.68
N ASN A 128 -0.09 -48.49 17.87
CA ASN A 128 -1.52 -48.37 18.12
C ASN A 128 -2.13 -47.17 17.38
N THR A 129 -3.24 -47.41 16.69
CA THR A 129 -4.10 -46.36 16.12
C THR A 129 -4.65 -45.51 17.24
N ARG A 130 -4.09 -44.33 17.40
CA ARG A 130 -4.43 -43.39 18.48
C ARG A 130 -4.50 -41.99 17.92
N ARG A 131 -5.15 -41.11 18.67
CA ARG A 131 -5.18 -39.69 18.33
C ARG A 131 -3.75 -39.13 18.34
N VAL A 132 -3.40 -38.45 17.25
CA VAL A 132 -2.11 -37.77 17.10
C VAL A 132 -2.05 -36.61 18.10
N ALA A 133 -1.23 -36.76 19.14
CA ALA A 133 -0.98 -35.70 20.12
C ALA A 133 0.13 -34.76 19.65
N SER A 134 1.15 -35.32 19.00
CA SER A 134 2.24 -34.60 18.36
C SER A 134 2.70 -35.38 17.13
N ARG A 135 3.53 -34.74 16.29
CA ARG A 135 4.33 -35.46 15.30
C ARG A 135 5.78 -35.39 15.78
N ASP A 136 6.51 -36.48 15.60
CA ASP A 136 7.92 -36.58 15.97
C ASP A 136 8.82 -35.79 15.03
N ARG A 137 10.14 -35.81 15.29
CA ARG A 137 11.16 -35.13 14.48
C ARG A 137 11.13 -35.48 12.99
N THR A 138 10.60 -36.65 12.63
CA THR A 138 10.46 -37.12 11.23
C THR A 138 9.07 -36.87 10.65
N GLY A 139 8.21 -36.13 11.36
CA GLY A 139 6.83 -35.84 10.94
C GLY A 139 5.85 -36.99 11.16
N ARG A 140 6.27 -38.11 11.77
CA ARG A 140 5.39 -39.26 12.00
C ARG A 140 4.50 -39.04 13.23
N PRO A 141 3.26 -39.56 13.22
CA PRO A 141 2.29 -39.33 14.28
C PRO A 141 2.69 -40.01 15.60
N ARG A 142 2.57 -39.28 16.71
CA ARG A 142 2.81 -39.77 18.08
C ARG A 142 1.56 -39.59 18.93
N CYS A 143 1.21 -40.62 19.71
CA CYS A 143 0.12 -40.54 20.66
C CYS A 143 0.55 -39.82 21.95
N GLY A 144 -0.40 -39.33 22.75
CA GLY A 144 -0.08 -38.58 23.98
C GLY A 144 0.69 -39.38 25.03
N LYS A 145 0.68 -40.72 24.95
CA LYS A 145 1.44 -41.61 25.84
C LYS A 145 2.86 -41.92 25.32
N CYS A 146 3.18 -41.52 24.09
CA CYS A 146 4.47 -41.78 23.47
C CYS A 146 5.04 -40.49 22.87
N PRO A 147 5.31 -39.46 23.69
CA PRO A 147 5.97 -38.26 23.19
C PRO A 147 7.33 -38.64 22.59
N ASP A 148 7.69 -38.00 21.48
CA ASP A 148 9.07 -38.01 21.00
C ASP A 148 9.85 -37.07 21.93
N ASP A 149 10.54 -37.65 22.88
CA ASP A 149 11.31 -36.99 23.92
C ASP A 149 12.67 -37.67 23.99
N ASP A 150 13.73 -36.90 23.78
CA ASP A 150 15.11 -37.40 23.93
C ASP A 150 15.68 -37.09 25.33
N GLY A 151 14.82 -36.64 26.25
CA GLY A 151 15.17 -36.38 27.66
C GLY A 151 15.89 -35.06 27.91
N ARG A 152 16.23 -34.30 26.85
CA ARG A 152 16.91 -33.01 26.97
C ARG A 152 15.91 -31.88 27.20
N ASP A 153 16.27 -30.93 28.06
CA ASP A 153 15.46 -29.71 28.24
C ASP A 153 15.52 -28.84 26.96
N PRO A 154 14.39 -28.60 26.28
CA PRO A 154 14.37 -27.80 25.06
C PRO A 154 14.86 -26.37 25.27
N ILE A 155 14.68 -25.80 26.47
CA ILE A 155 15.16 -24.45 26.77
C ILE A 155 16.67 -24.45 26.86
N ALA A 156 17.26 -25.44 27.53
CA ALA A 156 18.71 -25.63 27.57
C ALA A 156 19.32 -25.85 26.18
N VAL A 157 18.67 -26.65 25.31
CA VAL A 157 19.11 -26.86 23.92
C VAL A 157 19.12 -25.54 23.13
N ILE A 158 18.03 -24.78 23.18
CA ILE A 158 17.95 -23.48 22.50
C ILE A 158 18.97 -22.49 23.10
N GLY A 159 19.17 -22.54 24.42
CA GLY A 159 20.17 -21.74 25.12
C GLY A 159 21.60 -22.04 24.69
N ALA A 160 21.95 -23.31 24.47
CA ALA A 160 23.25 -23.70 23.95
C ALA A 160 23.47 -23.16 22.52
N LEU A 161 22.49 -23.32 21.63
CA LEU A 161 22.56 -22.78 20.26
C LEU A 161 22.70 -21.25 20.25
N ILE A 162 22.06 -20.54 21.18
CA ILE A 162 22.19 -19.09 21.29
C ILE A 162 23.54 -18.70 21.90
N ALA A 163 24.06 -19.46 22.86
CA ALA A 163 25.39 -19.22 23.44
C ALA A 163 26.52 -19.40 22.41
N GLU A 164 26.32 -20.23 21.38
CA GLU A 164 27.24 -20.32 20.23
C GLU A 164 27.21 -19.05 19.36
N LEU A 165 26.06 -18.37 19.25
CA LEU A 165 25.91 -17.13 18.49
C LEU A 165 26.36 -15.89 19.29
N ASP A 166 26.06 -15.87 20.58
CA ASP A 166 26.40 -14.82 21.52
C ASP A 166 26.81 -15.43 22.87
N PRO A 167 28.12 -15.61 23.11
CA PRO A 167 28.62 -16.15 24.37
C PRO A 167 28.29 -15.27 25.59
N GLN A 168 27.91 -14.01 25.39
CA GLN A 168 27.53 -13.07 26.45
C GLN A 168 26.01 -13.05 26.70
N ALA A 169 25.23 -13.84 25.97
CA ALA A 169 23.79 -13.91 26.14
C ALA A 169 23.39 -14.40 27.54
N GLU A 170 22.60 -13.60 28.25
CA GLU A 170 22.09 -13.97 29.56
C GLU A 170 21.10 -15.14 29.45
N ARG A 171 21.38 -16.25 30.15
CA ARG A 171 20.56 -17.47 30.12
C ARG A 171 19.11 -17.22 30.51
N GLU A 172 18.86 -16.27 31.42
CA GLU A 172 17.52 -15.92 31.86
C GLU A 172 16.72 -15.20 30.77
N ALA A 173 17.33 -14.23 30.07
CA ALA A 173 16.72 -13.53 28.94
C ALA A 173 16.34 -14.49 27.80
N VAL A 174 17.21 -15.44 27.47
CA VAL A 174 16.93 -16.50 26.49
C VAL A 174 15.75 -17.36 26.94
N SER A 175 15.76 -17.80 28.20
CA SER A 175 14.71 -18.65 28.76
C SER A 175 13.35 -17.96 28.78
N ASP A 176 13.29 -16.66 29.11
CA ASP A 176 12.08 -15.84 29.03
C ASP A 176 11.57 -15.74 27.58
N ALA A 177 12.45 -15.45 26.63
CA ALA A 177 12.09 -15.35 25.22
C ALA A 177 11.51 -16.68 24.68
N VAL A 178 12.07 -17.82 25.07
CA VAL A 178 11.54 -19.16 24.72
C VAL A 178 10.16 -19.39 25.35
N ARG A 179 9.98 -19.09 26.65
CA ARG A 179 8.68 -19.25 27.32
C ARG A 179 7.59 -18.35 26.73
N ARG A 180 7.91 -17.11 26.39
CA ARG A 180 6.97 -16.16 25.78
C ARG A 180 6.65 -16.49 24.32
N SER A 181 7.61 -17.02 23.56
CA SER A 181 7.38 -17.45 22.18
C SER A 181 6.61 -18.77 22.10
N ALA A 182 6.87 -19.70 23.03
CA ALA A 182 6.27 -21.03 23.10
C ALA A 182 5.90 -21.40 24.55
N PRO A 183 4.69 -21.06 25.03
CA PRO A 183 4.29 -21.33 26.42
C PRO A 183 4.09 -22.81 26.77
N ARG A 184 3.92 -23.68 25.76
CA ARG A 184 3.66 -25.12 25.96
C ARG A 184 4.96 -25.92 25.78
N PRO A 185 5.31 -26.86 26.67
CA PRO A 185 6.52 -27.69 26.56
C PRO A 185 6.63 -28.48 25.23
N SER A 186 5.50 -28.95 24.70
CA SER A 186 5.45 -29.62 23.40
C SER A 186 5.82 -28.69 22.23
N TYR A 187 5.61 -27.38 22.37
CA TYR A 187 5.95 -26.40 21.35
C TYR A 187 7.40 -25.94 21.50
N GLN A 188 7.91 -25.81 22.74
CA GLN A 188 9.33 -25.57 23.03
C GLN A 188 10.22 -26.64 22.40
N ARG A 189 9.86 -27.93 22.54
CA ARG A 189 10.53 -29.04 21.82
C ARG A 189 10.58 -28.84 20.31
N LYS A 190 9.48 -28.41 19.70
CA LYS A 190 9.44 -28.16 18.25
C LYS A 190 10.31 -26.98 17.83
N LEU A 191 10.44 -25.96 18.68
CA LEU A 191 11.40 -24.88 18.44
C LEU A 191 12.82 -25.43 18.52
N ALA A 192 13.15 -26.18 19.57
CA ALA A 192 14.46 -26.79 19.74
C ALA A 192 14.83 -27.66 18.53
N TRP A 193 13.97 -28.58 18.10
CA TRP A 193 14.24 -29.43 16.93
C TRP A 193 14.42 -28.62 15.63
N ALA A 194 13.57 -27.62 15.39
CA ALA A 194 13.70 -26.79 14.21
C ALA A 194 15.02 -26.00 14.20
N LEU A 195 15.43 -25.50 15.36
CA LEU A 195 16.67 -24.74 15.53
C LEU A 195 17.92 -25.64 15.51
N GLU A 196 17.87 -26.85 16.07
CA GLU A 196 18.95 -27.83 15.94
C GLU A 196 19.14 -28.25 14.47
N SER A 197 18.04 -28.46 13.74
CA SER A 197 18.10 -28.85 12.33
C SER A 197 18.53 -27.72 11.39
N HIS A 198 18.20 -26.47 11.73
CA HIS A 198 18.47 -25.29 10.90
C HIS A 198 18.76 -24.07 11.77
N PRO A 199 19.96 -23.97 12.39
CA PRO A 199 20.30 -22.85 13.28
C PRO A 199 20.21 -21.48 12.58
N ALA A 200 20.42 -21.45 11.27
CA ALA A 200 20.32 -20.26 10.42
C ALA A 200 18.93 -19.59 10.47
N LEU A 201 17.89 -20.26 10.97
CA LEU A 201 16.59 -19.65 11.23
C LEU A 201 16.70 -18.41 12.13
N LEU A 202 17.67 -18.35 13.05
CA LEU A 202 17.90 -17.19 13.94
C LEU A 202 18.76 -16.09 13.31
N THR A 203 19.52 -16.41 12.26
CA THR A 203 20.58 -15.55 11.71
C THR A 203 20.32 -15.09 10.26
N GLY A 204 19.10 -15.31 9.74
CA GLY A 204 18.65 -14.74 8.46
C GLY A 204 17.54 -15.55 7.77
N ASP A 205 17.51 -16.86 8.02
CA ASP A 205 16.57 -17.79 7.38
C ASP A 205 15.22 -17.88 8.09
N GLY A 206 14.90 -16.97 9.00
CA GLY A 206 13.60 -16.98 9.70
C GLY A 206 12.39 -17.00 8.74
N HIS A 207 12.56 -16.61 7.47
CA HIS A 207 11.53 -16.76 6.45
C HIS A 207 11.21 -18.22 6.07
N LEU A 208 12.06 -19.19 6.38
CA LEU A 208 11.84 -20.63 6.23
C LEU A 208 11.23 -21.26 7.48
N ALA A 209 10.91 -20.46 8.51
CA ALA A 209 10.47 -20.98 9.80
C ALA A 209 9.20 -21.87 9.69
N PRO A 210 9.29 -23.16 10.04
CA PRO A 210 8.16 -24.09 9.98
C PRO A 210 7.06 -23.72 10.99
N HIS A 211 7.44 -22.98 12.05
CA HIS A 211 6.54 -22.57 13.12
C HIS A 211 6.58 -21.06 13.34
N ARG A 212 5.40 -20.44 13.44
CA ARG A 212 5.26 -18.99 13.71
C ARG A 212 5.95 -18.53 15.00
N ALA A 213 6.12 -19.42 15.98
CA ALA A 213 6.78 -19.08 17.24
C ALA A 213 8.27 -18.80 17.07
N ILE A 214 8.94 -19.33 16.04
CA ILE A 214 10.36 -19.04 15.78
C ILE A 214 10.54 -17.55 15.43
N LEU A 215 9.66 -16.99 14.60
CA LEU A 215 9.68 -15.55 14.30
C LEU A 215 9.44 -14.70 15.55
N LYS A 216 8.52 -15.14 16.42
CA LYS A 216 8.29 -14.47 17.70
C LYS A 216 9.50 -14.57 18.62
N LEU A 217 10.21 -15.70 18.62
CA LEU A 217 11.45 -15.90 19.36
C LEU A 217 12.54 -14.94 18.83
N ILE A 218 12.75 -14.87 17.51
CA ILE A 218 13.71 -13.93 16.89
C ILE A 218 13.41 -12.49 17.31
N ASP A 219 12.14 -12.07 17.27
CA ASP A 219 11.77 -10.72 17.68
C ASP A 219 12.11 -10.44 19.15
N LEU A 220 11.84 -11.39 20.05
CA LEU A 220 12.13 -11.27 21.48
C LEU A 220 13.62 -11.29 21.80
N LEU A 221 14.41 -12.16 21.15
CA LEU A 221 15.86 -12.23 21.33
C LEU A 221 16.55 -10.98 20.78
N HIS A 222 16.07 -10.47 19.64
CA HIS A 222 16.56 -9.21 19.06
C HIS A 222 16.24 -8.00 19.96
N GLU A 223 15.04 -7.95 20.54
CA GLU A 223 14.64 -6.93 21.52
C GLU A 223 15.46 -7.01 22.82
N ALA A 224 15.87 -8.21 23.22
CA ALA A 224 16.78 -8.44 24.34
C ALA A 224 18.26 -8.10 24.02
N GLY A 225 18.57 -7.67 22.79
CA GLY A 225 19.91 -7.23 22.41
C GLY A 225 20.91 -8.37 22.19
N ILE A 226 20.45 -9.61 22.07
CA ILE A 226 21.33 -10.78 21.87
C ILE A 226 22.01 -10.69 20.51
N ALA A 227 23.35 -10.78 20.50
CA ALA A 227 24.16 -10.65 19.31
C ALA A 227 23.91 -11.81 18.31
N GLY A 228 24.14 -11.56 17.03
CA GLY A 228 23.95 -12.56 15.97
C GLY A 228 22.49 -12.83 15.56
N ILE A 229 21.49 -12.37 16.32
CA ILE A 229 20.07 -12.54 15.97
C ILE A 229 19.66 -11.55 14.87
N VAL A 230 19.22 -12.09 13.73
CA VAL A 230 18.84 -11.31 12.55
C VAL A 230 17.34 -11.44 12.28
N ARG A 231 16.63 -10.31 12.30
CA ARG A 231 15.23 -10.27 11.86
C ARG A 231 15.14 -10.61 10.37
N PRO A 232 14.37 -11.64 9.97
CA PRO A 232 14.34 -12.06 8.57
C PRO A 232 13.67 -11.01 7.68
N SER A 233 14.20 -10.87 6.46
CA SER A 233 13.53 -10.08 5.43
C SER A 233 12.43 -10.89 4.75
N CYS A 234 11.38 -10.22 4.29
CA CYS A 234 10.34 -10.88 3.50
C CYS A 234 10.90 -11.32 2.14
N PRO A 235 10.84 -12.61 1.75
CA PRO A 235 11.46 -13.07 0.50
C PRO A 235 10.81 -12.47 -0.76
N GLY A 236 9.56 -12.00 -0.67
CA GLY A 236 8.88 -11.32 -1.79
C GLY A 236 9.21 -9.82 -1.97
N CYS A 237 9.49 -9.07 -0.90
CA CYS A 237 9.74 -7.62 -1.00
C CYS A 237 11.07 -7.15 -0.40
N HIS A 238 11.85 -8.09 0.16
CA HIS A 238 13.17 -7.92 0.76
C HIS A 238 13.25 -6.88 1.88
N ARG A 239 12.11 -6.42 2.41
CA ARG A 239 12.06 -5.55 3.59
C ARG A 239 12.08 -6.36 4.87
N VAL A 240 12.77 -5.87 5.89
CA VAL A 240 12.68 -6.38 7.27
C VAL A 240 11.36 -5.87 7.85
N VAL A 241 10.35 -6.73 7.78
CA VAL A 241 8.98 -6.48 8.26
C VAL A 241 8.44 -7.78 8.85
N ARG A 242 7.33 -7.71 9.59
CA ARG A 242 6.67 -8.91 10.11
C ARG A 242 6.24 -9.86 8.98
N ILE A 243 6.76 -11.08 8.99
CA ILE A 243 6.53 -12.11 7.97
C ILE A 243 5.82 -13.34 8.56
N ASP A 244 4.50 -13.30 8.77
CA ASP A 244 3.79 -14.38 9.47
C ASP A 244 2.95 -15.30 8.56
N LYS A 245 2.88 -15.03 7.25
CA LYS A 245 1.94 -15.68 6.33
C LYS A 245 2.63 -16.75 5.48
N PRO A 246 2.11 -18.00 5.43
CA PRO A 246 2.67 -19.01 4.53
C PRO A 246 2.38 -18.68 3.06
N LEU A 247 3.41 -18.77 2.22
CA LEU A 247 3.35 -18.74 0.76
C LEU A 247 4.47 -19.66 0.23
N ASP A 248 4.10 -20.72 -0.49
CA ASP A 248 5.02 -21.65 -1.16
C ASP A 248 6.16 -22.16 -0.25
N GLY A 249 5.78 -22.66 0.94
CA GLY A 249 6.73 -23.17 1.95
C GLY A 249 7.49 -22.09 2.72
N ARG A 250 7.37 -20.80 2.34
CA ARG A 250 8.04 -19.67 2.99
C ARG A 250 7.07 -18.80 3.78
N ARG A 251 7.60 -17.98 4.67
CA ARG A 251 6.89 -16.95 5.43
C ARG A 251 7.08 -15.59 4.75
N VAL A 252 5.97 -14.94 4.42
CA VAL A 252 5.95 -13.62 3.77
C VAL A 252 5.15 -12.60 4.57
N CYS A 253 5.37 -11.32 4.25
CA CYS A 253 4.65 -10.22 4.87
C CYS A 253 3.20 -10.15 4.38
N ARG A 254 2.33 -9.46 5.14
CA ARG A 254 0.90 -9.27 4.77
C ARG A 254 0.71 -8.71 3.36
N MET A 255 1.58 -7.82 2.92
CA MET A 255 1.50 -7.23 1.59
C MET A 255 1.81 -8.25 0.49
N CYS A 256 2.89 -9.03 0.64
CA CYS A 256 3.29 -10.02 -0.37
C CYS A 256 2.25 -11.15 -0.51
N ILE A 257 1.67 -11.64 0.58
CA ILE A 257 0.57 -12.62 0.48
C ILE A 257 -0.70 -12.01 -0.13
N SER A 258 -0.95 -10.72 0.07
CA SER A 258 -2.10 -10.04 -0.56
C SER A 258 -1.86 -9.95 -2.06
N HIS A 259 -0.62 -9.60 -2.46
CA HIS A 259 -0.22 -9.52 -3.86
C HIS A 259 -0.30 -10.86 -4.60
N SER A 260 0.02 -11.98 -3.94
CA SER A 260 -0.11 -13.30 -4.57
C SER A 260 -1.56 -13.73 -4.80
N ARG A 261 -2.54 -13.02 -4.21
CA ARG A 261 -3.97 -13.27 -4.34
C ARG A 261 -4.68 -12.22 -5.20
N ILE A 262 -3.93 -11.37 -5.90
CA ILE A 262 -4.53 -10.34 -6.75
C ILE A 262 -5.17 -10.98 -7.99
N GLU A 263 -6.47 -10.79 -8.13
CA GLU A 263 -7.26 -11.20 -9.29
C GLU A 263 -7.96 -9.99 -9.90
N GLU A 264 -8.45 -10.12 -11.13
CA GLU A 264 -9.18 -9.07 -11.82
C GLU A 264 -10.64 -9.02 -11.37
N CYS A 265 -11.06 -7.89 -10.79
CA CYS A 265 -12.41 -7.74 -10.26
C CYS A 265 -13.48 -7.75 -11.37
N SER A 266 -14.49 -8.62 -11.29
CA SER A 266 -15.60 -8.70 -12.26
C SER A 266 -16.41 -7.40 -12.35
N GLY A 267 -16.52 -6.64 -11.25
CA GLY A 267 -17.29 -5.39 -11.23
C GLY A 267 -16.58 -4.14 -11.77
N CYS A 268 -15.26 -4.01 -11.63
CA CYS A 268 -14.54 -2.78 -12.05
C CYS A 268 -13.28 -3.01 -12.89
N GLY A 269 -12.93 -4.27 -13.20
CA GLY A 269 -11.70 -4.63 -13.91
C GLY A 269 -10.41 -4.36 -13.12
N ALA A 270 -10.48 -3.77 -11.93
CA ALA A 270 -9.29 -3.47 -11.15
C ALA A 270 -8.68 -4.75 -10.56
N ARG A 271 -7.36 -4.89 -10.69
CA ARG A 271 -6.59 -5.99 -10.10
C ARG A 271 -6.38 -5.76 -8.59
N ARG A 272 -7.07 -6.50 -7.74
CA ARG A 272 -7.02 -6.39 -6.26
C ARG A 272 -7.20 -7.77 -5.60
N GLU A 273 -6.83 -7.92 -4.33
CA GLU A 273 -7.22 -9.10 -3.53
C GLU A 273 -8.76 -9.16 -3.46
N PRO A 274 -9.41 -10.27 -3.89
CA PRO A 274 -10.87 -10.39 -3.85
C PRO A 274 -11.39 -10.34 -2.41
N ALA A 275 -12.45 -9.57 -2.19
CA ALA A 275 -13.18 -9.60 -0.92
C ALA A 275 -14.16 -10.78 -0.86
N THR A 276 -14.80 -11.07 -1.99
CA THR A 276 -15.72 -12.19 -2.16
C THR A 276 -15.71 -12.64 -3.62
N ARG A 277 -16.53 -13.63 -3.95
CA ARG A 277 -16.88 -14.02 -5.31
C ARG A 277 -18.36 -13.77 -5.55
N ASP A 278 -18.73 -13.44 -6.79
CA ASP A 278 -20.13 -13.32 -7.22
C ASP A 278 -20.77 -14.70 -7.42
N ASP A 279 -22.05 -14.74 -7.80
CA ASP A 279 -22.83 -15.98 -7.97
C ASP A 279 -22.27 -16.90 -9.08
N GLN A 280 -21.42 -16.37 -9.96
CA GLN A 280 -20.72 -17.11 -11.00
C GLN A 280 -19.29 -17.52 -10.58
N GLY A 281 -18.92 -17.28 -9.32
CA GLY A 281 -17.59 -17.58 -8.78
C GLY A 281 -16.50 -16.59 -9.18
N ARG A 282 -16.85 -15.47 -9.83
CA ARG A 282 -15.87 -14.47 -10.29
C ARG A 282 -15.51 -13.52 -9.14
N PRO A 283 -14.24 -13.10 -9.04
CA PRO A 283 -13.76 -12.32 -7.90
C PRO A 283 -14.32 -10.89 -7.89
N VAL A 284 -14.76 -10.42 -6.73
CA VAL A 284 -15.25 -9.05 -6.49
C VAL A 284 -14.35 -8.37 -5.47
N CYS A 285 -13.77 -7.21 -5.84
CA CYS A 285 -12.89 -6.47 -4.95
C CYS A 285 -13.67 -5.79 -3.80
N PRO A 286 -13.01 -5.45 -2.68
CA PRO A 286 -13.66 -4.80 -1.54
C PRO A 286 -14.48 -3.57 -1.90
N ASN A 287 -13.97 -2.73 -2.81
CA ASN A 287 -14.66 -1.49 -3.22
C ASN A 287 -15.94 -1.76 -3.99
N CYS A 288 -15.92 -2.68 -4.96
CA CYS A 288 -17.12 -3.08 -5.70
C CYS A 288 -18.12 -3.77 -4.78
N LEU A 289 -17.64 -4.58 -3.84
CA LEU A 289 -18.50 -5.22 -2.85
C LEU A 289 -19.24 -4.18 -2.00
N VAL A 290 -18.54 -3.20 -1.41
CA VAL A 290 -19.22 -2.20 -0.55
C VAL A 290 -20.05 -1.19 -1.34
N SER A 291 -19.72 -0.96 -2.61
CA SER A 291 -20.42 0.00 -3.47
C SER A 291 -21.59 -0.60 -4.26
N ASP A 292 -21.76 -1.93 -4.22
CA ASP A 292 -22.94 -2.62 -4.74
C ASP A 292 -24.20 -1.92 -4.20
N PRO A 293 -25.14 -1.48 -5.07
CA PRO A 293 -26.38 -0.83 -4.67
C PRO A 293 -27.15 -1.57 -3.57
N ALA A 294 -27.06 -2.90 -3.54
CA ALA A 294 -27.72 -3.72 -2.53
C ALA A 294 -26.99 -3.69 -1.16
N ASN A 295 -25.74 -3.22 -1.12
CA ASN A 295 -24.96 -2.95 0.10
C ASN A 295 -24.99 -1.47 0.55
N LEU A 296 -25.70 -0.59 -0.15
CA LEU A 296 -25.87 0.81 0.26
C LEU A 296 -27.01 0.97 1.27
N GLU A 297 -26.78 1.80 2.30
CA GLU A 297 -27.77 2.14 3.32
C GLU A 297 -28.12 3.62 3.25
N THR A 298 -29.36 3.94 3.60
CA THR A 298 -29.82 5.32 3.72
C THR A 298 -29.09 5.98 4.88
N CYS A 299 -28.19 6.92 4.56
CA CYS A 299 -27.51 7.72 5.57
C CYS A 299 -28.56 8.48 6.40
N ILE A 300 -28.51 8.35 7.72
CA ILE A 300 -29.50 9.00 8.59
C ILE A 300 -29.41 10.53 8.54
N ASN A 301 -28.24 11.08 8.20
CA ASN A 301 -28.01 12.51 8.08
C ASN A 301 -28.44 13.06 6.70
N CYS A 302 -27.84 12.59 5.60
CA CYS A 302 -28.13 13.16 4.27
C CYS A 302 -29.30 12.49 3.53
N GLY A 303 -29.90 11.43 4.07
CA GLY A 303 -31.00 10.68 3.44
C GLY A 303 -30.62 9.91 2.16
N ARG A 304 -29.37 10.00 1.70
CA ARG A 304 -28.92 9.33 0.47
C ARG A 304 -28.45 7.91 0.78
N ARG A 305 -28.76 6.97 -0.13
CA ARG A 305 -28.18 5.62 -0.09
C ARG A 305 -26.70 5.66 -0.44
N ARG A 306 -25.84 5.37 0.55
CA ARG A 306 -24.38 5.46 0.43
C ARG A 306 -23.72 4.32 1.21
N VAL A 307 -22.42 4.15 1.00
CA VAL A 307 -21.60 3.24 1.80
C VAL A 307 -21.56 3.73 3.24
N VAL A 308 -21.84 2.84 4.18
CA VAL A 308 -21.77 3.14 5.61
C VAL A 308 -20.30 3.29 6.03
N ASN A 309 -19.98 4.43 6.63
CA ASN A 309 -18.67 4.69 7.22
C ASN A 309 -18.70 4.49 8.73
N THR A 310 -19.72 5.01 9.40
CA THR A 310 -19.90 4.96 10.85
C THR A 310 -21.31 4.49 11.16
N ARG A 311 -21.49 3.62 12.17
CA ARG A 311 -22.81 3.30 12.72
C ARG A 311 -22.96 3.99 14.09
N THR A 312 -24.02 4.77 14.26
CA THR A 312 -24.44 5.33 15.55
C THR A 312 -25.64 4.54 16.08
N PRO A 313 -26.03 4.73 17.37
CA PRO A 313 -27.27 4.16 17.89
C PRO A 313 -28.51 4.50 17.04
N ASP A 314 -28.54 5.69 16.45
CA ASP A 314 -29.65 6.20 15.62
C ASP A 314 -29.60 5.73 14.16
N GLY A 315 -28.49 5.09 13.73
CA GLY A 315 -28.36 4.46 12.42
C GLY A 315 -27.07 4.78 11.64
N PRO A 316 -27.01 4.43 10.34
CA PRO A 316 -25.79 4.52 9.55
C PRO A 316 -25.49 5.95 9.05
N LEU A 317 -24.22 6.34 9.12
CA LEU A 317 -23.69 7.58 8.54
C LEU A 317 -22.73 7.27 7.38
N CYS A 318 -22.87 8.02 6.28
CA CYS A 318 -21.96 7.94 5.15
C CYS A 318 -20.65 8.68 5.42
N GLN A 319 -19.60 8.38 4.66
CA GLN A 319 -18.28 9.00 4.83
C GLN A 319 -18.27 10.53 4.70
N SER A 320 -19.23 11.10 3.96
CA SER A 320 -19.36 12.55 3.77
C SER A 320 -20.16 13.24 4.88
N CYS A 321 -20.79 12.48 5.78
CA CYS A 321 -21.58 13.02 6.89
C CYS A 321 -20.81 12.80 8.20
N PRO A 322 -20.47 13.86 8.95
CA PRO A 322 -19.88 13.70 10.27
C PRO A 322 -20.90 13.11 11.25
N SER A 323 -20.41 12.55 12.35
CA SER A 323 -21.24 12.26 13.52
C SER A 323 -21.92 13.56 13.97
N LEU A 324 -23.23 13.49 14.21
CA LEU A 324 -24.01 14.65 14.62
C LEU A 324 -23.74 14.95 16.10
N PRO A 325 -23.51 16.23 16.48
CA PRO A 325 -23.44 16.61 17.88
C PRO A 325 -24.82 16.45 18.54
N THR A 326 -24.84 16.08 19.82
CA THR A 326 -26.04 16.17 20.65
C THR A 326 -26.32 17.64 20.93
N ALA A 327 -27.52 18.10 20.59
CA ALA A 327 -27.98 19.45 20.86
C ALA A 327 -29.51 19.48 21.02
N THR A 328 -30.04 20.55 21.60
CA THR A 328 -31.48 20.78 21.74
C THR A 328 -32.07 21.16 20.39
N CYS A 329 -32.98 20.34 19.86
CA CYS A 329 -33.61 20.60 18.56
C CYS A 329 -34.53 21.81 18.63
N SER A 330 -34.37 22.76 17.72
CA SER A 330 -35.13 24.00 17.66
C SER A 330 -36.61 23.87 17.26
N ILE A 331 -37.12 22.65 17.08
CA ILE A 331 -38.52 22.39 16.69
C ILE A 331 -39.25 21.62 17.79
N CYS A 332 -38.62 20.58 18.33
CA CYS A 332 -39.22 19.72 19.35
C CYS A 332 -38.62 19.88 20.76
N ASP A 333 -37.63 20.77 20.92
CA ASP A 333 -36.88 21.03 22.16
C ASP A 333 -36.26 19.80 22.85
N ALA A 334 -36.21 18.66 22.17
CA ALA A 334 -35.55 17.46 22.68
C ALA A 334 -34.03 17.52 22.44
N GLU A 335 -33.26 17.12 23.45
CA GLU A 335 -31.82 16.96 23.36
C GLU A 335 -31.48 15.65 22.61
N LYS A 336 -31.05 15.78 21.35
CA LYS A 336 -30.86 14.66 20.42
C LYS A 336 -29.70 14.95 19.46
N PRO A 337 -29.20 13.93 18.74
CA PRO A 337 -28.27 14.15 17.63
C PRO A 337 -28.90 15.07 16.57
N CYS A 338 -28.33 16.26 16.42
CA CYS A 338 -28.88 17.29 15.56
C CYS A 338 -27.92 17.63 14.42
N GLY A 339 -28.48 17.72 13.21
CA GLY A 339 -27.85 18.50 12.15
C GLY A 339 -28.07 19.99 12.40
N THR A 340 -27.43 20.84 11.62
CA THR A 340 -27.77 22.27 11.58
C THR A 340 -28.74 22.49 10.42
N SER A 341 -29.93 23.04 10.68
CA SER A 341 -30.88 23.39 9.62
C SER A 341 -30.23 24.35 8.63
N ARG A 342 -30.35 24.06 7.33
CA ARG A 342 -29.82 24.91 6.27
C ARG A 342 -30.66 26.19 6.06
N THR A 343 -31.86 26.23 6.63
CA THR A 343 -32.80 27.34 6.47
C THR A 343 -32.77 28.26 7.68
N THR A 344 -32.62 27.71 8.90
CA THR A 344 -32.63 28.50 10.14
C THR A 344 -31.29 28.57 10.84
N GLY A 345 -30.31 27.74 10.49
CA GLY A 345 -29.03 27.68 11.21
C GLY A 345 -29.07 27.10 12.61
N ARG A 346 -30.23 26.62 13.06
CA ARG A 346 -30.43 26.07 14.41
C ARG A 346 -30.33 24.54 14.41
N PRO A 347 -30.07 23.91 15.57
CA PRO A 347 -30.04 22.45 15.66
C PRO A 347 -31.38 21.83 15.26
N TRP A 348 -31.34 20.86 14.36
CA TRP A 348 -32.51 20.22 13.76
C TRP A 348 -32.32 18.70 13.79
N CYS A 349 -33.08 18.03 14.65
CA CYS A 349 -32.99 16.58 14.80
C CYS A 349 -33.59 15.85 13.59
N LEU A 350 -33.18 14.59 13.41
CA LEU A 350 -33.59 13.78 12.26
C LEU A 350 -35.10 13.46 12.24
N ASP A 351 -35.74 13.37 13.40
CA ASP A 351 -37.17 13.13 13.51
C ASP A 351 -37.95 14.32 12.95
N CYS A 352 -37.61 15.53 13.37
CA CYS A 352 -38.21 16.76 12.87
C CYS A 352 -37.86 17.03 11.40
N GLN A 353 -36.73 16.53 10.89
CA GLN A 353 -36.39 16.62 9.46
C GLN A 353 -37.34 15.83 8.56
N ARG A 354 -37.91 14.74 9.09
CA ARG A 354 -38.86 13.88 8.37
C ARG A 354 -40.31 14.21 8.69
N HIS A 355 -40.54 15.13 9.61
CA HIS A 355 -41.87 15.48 10.07
C HIS A 355 -42.57 16.39 9.06
N THR A 356 -43.80 16.04 8.71
CA THR A 356 -44.68 16.84 7.85
C THR A 356 -45.92 17.23 8.64
N ALA A 357 -46.28 18.51 8.59
CA ALA A 357 -47.45 19.04 9.30
C ALA A 357 -48.10 20.17 8.47
N PRO A 358 -49.37 20.51 8.72
CA PRO A 358 -50.00 21.71 8.16
C PRO A 358 -49.25 22.95 8.64
N CYS A 359 -48.74 23.75 7.72
CA CYS A 359 -47.99 24.95 8.07
C CYS A 359 -48.90 25.99 8.75
N SER A 360 -48.49 26.53 9.90
CA SER A 360 -49.26 27.54 10.63
C SER A 360 -49.42 28.88 9.91
N ALA A 361 -48.64 29.14 8.86
CA ALA A 361 -48.71 30.36 8.07
C ALA A 361 -49.56 30.20 6.79
N CYS A 362 -49.29 29.18 5.97
CA CYS A 362 -49.99 28.99 4.68
C CYS A 362 -51.03 27.87 4.69
N GLY A 363 -51.17 27.11 5.77
CA GLY A 363 -52.10 25.98 5.89
C GLY A 363 -51.71 24.72 5.09
N GLY A 364 -50.74 24.81 4.18
CA GLY A 364 -50.30 23.68 3.35
C GLY A 364 -49.57 22.61 4.16
N VAL A 365 -49.86 21.34 3.88
CA VAL A 365 -49.14 20.19 4.48
C VAL A 365 -47.80 20.01 3.77
N ALA A 366 -46.71 20.25 4.49
CA ALA A 366 -45.35 20.17 3.96
C ALA A 366 -44.36 19.76 5.07
N ALA A 367 -43.10 19.52 4.69
CA ALA A 367 -42.03 19.27 5.66
C ALA A 367 -41.86 20.46 6.61
N VAL A 368 -41.75 20.19 7.91
CA VAL A 368 -41.54 21.20 8.95
C VAL A 368 -40.07 21.61 8.97
N VAL A 369 -39.79 22.85 8.56
CA VAL A 369 -38.43 23.38 8.39
C VAL A 369 -38.04 24.34 9.51
N SER A 370 -39.02 25.01 10.14
CA SER A 370 -38.84 25.89 11.30
C SER A 370 -40.10 25.97 12.16
N GLY A 371 -40.09 26.84 13.18
CA GLY A 371 -41.18 26.94 14.15
C GLY A 371 -41.08 25.87 15.24
N THR A 372 -42.18 25.58 15.92
CA THR A 372 -42.28 24.52 16.94
C THR A 372 -43.21 23.41 16.45
N LEU A 373 -43.33 22.31 17.20
CA LEU A 373 -44.32 21.26 16.89
C LEU A 373 -45.77 21.81 16.91
N ASP A 374 -46.07 22.80 17.75
CA ASP A 374 -47.39 23.42 17.85
C ASP A 374 -47.61 24.50 16.78
N GLN A 375 -46.53 25.13 16.32
CA GLN A 375 -46.57 26.14 15.26
C GLN A 375 -45.56 25.82 14.14
N PRO A 376 -45.77 24.74 13.38
CA PRO A 376 -44.82 24.30 12.36
C PRO A 376 -44.85 25.22 11.13
N LEU A 377 -43.67 25.52 10.59
CA LEU A 377 -43.51 26.32 9.38
C LEU A 377 -42.85 25.51 8.27
N CYS A 378 -43.42 25.58 7.07
CA CYS A 378 -42.84 24.99 5.87
C CYS A 378 -41.73 25.87 5.30
N LEU A 379 -40.90 25.31 4.41
CA LEU A 379 -39.78 26.02 3.78
C LEU A 379 -40.17 27.38 3.20
N GLY A 380 -41.33 27.48 2.53
CA GLY A 380 -41.78 28.71 1.88
C GLY A 380 -42.29 29.79 2.84
N CYS A 381 -42.61 29.41 4.08
CA CYS A 381 -43.08 30.33 5.13
C CYS A 381 -42.05 30.54 6.24
N THR A 382 -40.96 29.76 6.25
CA THR A 382 -39.80 30.01 7.10
C THR A 382 -39.10 31.28 6.63
N VAL A 383 -39.00 32.27 7.50
CA VAL A 383 -38.09 33.41 7.29
C VAL A 383 -36.65 32.87 7.43
N PRO A 384 -35.83 32.82 6.36
CA PRO A 384 -34.49 32.27 6.46
C PRO A 384 -33.62 33.21 7.32
N GLU A 385 -33.05 32.71 8.41
CA GLU A 385 -32.06 33.47 9.20
C GLU A 385 -30.69 33.45 8.49
N VAL A 386 -30.53 34.15 7.36
CA VAL A 386 -29.23 34.51 6.74
C VAL A 386 -28.47 33.39 5.96
N TRP A 387 -29.08 32.66 5.01
CA TRP A 387 -28.41 31.51 4.34
C TRP A 387 -28.26 31.58 2.82
N HIS A 388 -28.01 32.78 2.27
CA HIS A 388 -27.53 32.93 0.89
C HIS A 388 -26.24 33.75 0.74
N THR A 389 -25.74 34.34 1.82
CA THR A 389 -24.59 35.24 1.81
C THR A 389 -23.64 34.89 2.95
N CYS A 390 -22.35 34.78 2.66
CA CYS A 390 -21.35 34.65 3.72
C CYS A 390 -21.37 35.93 4.56
N PRO A 391 -21.36 35.87 5.92
CA PRO A 391 -21.37 37.07 6.75
C PRO A 391 -20.08 37.92 6.62
N THR A 392 -19.09 37.41 5.89
CA THR A 392 -17.77 38.02 5.70
C THR A 392 -17.49 38.42 4.25
N CYS A 393 -18.18 37.84 3.26
CA CYS A 393 -17.94 38.17 1.85
C CYS A 393 -19.19 38.07 0.98
N SER A 394 -19.16 38.80 -0.13
CA SER A 394 -20.28 38.94 -1.07
C SER A 394 -20.29 37.91 -2.21
N GLU A 395 -19.20 37.12 -2.38
CA GLU A 395 -19.05 36.10 -3.44
C GLU A 395 -18.92 34.69 -2.83
N PRO A 396 -20.02 33.92 -2.71
CA PRO A 396 -19.97 32.60 -2.10
C PRO A 396 -19.56 31.50 -3.10
N ASP A 397 -18.35 30.95 -2.96
CA ASP A 397 -18.06 29.60 -3.45
C ASP A 397 -18.69 28.57 -2.53
N TYR A 398 -19.71 27.87 -3.02
CA TYR A 398 -20.45 26.78 -2.36
C TYR A 398 -21.15 27.16 -1.03
N PRO A 399 -22.49 27.05 -0.92
CA PRO A 399 -23.21 27.38 0.31
C PRO A 399 -22.98 26.33 1.41
N HIS A 400 -22.24 26.71 2.45
CA HIS A 400 -22.10 25.97 3.70
C HIS A 400 -22.73 26.75 4.87
N PRO A 401 -23.12 26.07 5.96
CA PRO A 401 -23.44 26.74 7.22
C PRO A 401 -22.36 27.72 7.70
N GLY A 402 -22.70 29.01 7.82
CA GLY A 402 -21.80 30.05 8.34
C GLY A 402 -20.91 30.73 7.30
N GLN A 403 -19.61 30.88 7.60
CA GLN A 403 -18.64 31.44 6.66
C GLN A 403 -18.41 30.50 5.47
N CYS A 404 -18.25 31.03 4.26
CA CYS A 404 -17.94 30.20 3.09
C CYS A 404 -16.56 29.52 3.24
N ALA A 405 -16.30 28.47 2.46
CA ALA A 405 -15.05 27.71 2.56
C ALA A 405 -13.80 28.59 2.37
N ARG A 406 -13.91 29.66 1.56
CA ARG A 406 -12.87 30.68 1.34
C ARG A 406 -12.61 31.50 2.61
N CYS A 407 -13.66 32.00 3.26
CA CYS A 407 -13.56 32.77 4.51
C CYS A 407 -13.01 31.90 5.67
N LEU A 408 -13.44 30.64 5.79
CA LEU A 408 -12.91 29.73 6.82
C LEU A 408 -11.40 29.48 6.65
N ILE A 409 -10.93 29.33 5.42
CA ILE A 409 -9.48 29.19 5.16
C ILE A 409 -8.74 30.46 5.46
N ASN A 410 -9.27 31.62 5.08
CA ASN A 410 -8.65 32.91 5.38
C ASN A 410 -8.58 33.17 6.88
N GLN A 411 -9.61 32.81 7.64
CA GLN A 411 -9.57 32.84 9.10
C GLN A 411 -8.45 31.92 9.63
N ARG A 412 -8.38 30.68 9.13
CA ARG A 412 -7.33 29.74 9.57
C ARG A 412 -5.92 30.21 9.21
N LEU A 413 -5.75 30.84 8.05
CA LEU A 413 -4.49 31.47 7.65
C LEU A 413 -4.14 32.63 8.59
N ASN A 414 -5.12 33.43 9.03
CA ASN A 414 -4.90 34.49 10.02
C ASN A 414 -4.43 33.94 11.37
N GLU A 415 -5.01 32.83 11.83
CA GLU A 415 -4.61 32.18 13.08
C GLU A 415 -3.17 31.64 13.04
N LEU A 416 -2.73 31.15 11.88
CA LEU A 416 -1.41 30.51 11.74
C LEU A 416 -0.30 31.47 11.31
N LEU A 417 -0.59 32.38 10.37
CA LEU A 417 0.39 33.26 9.75
C LEU A 417 0.23 34.73 10.18
N GLY A 418 -0.79 35.05 10.98
CA GLY A 418 -1.20 36.42 11.26
C GLY A 418 -2.05 37.03 10.12
N PRO A 419 -2.62 38.24 10.31
CA PRO A 419 -3.29 38.96 9.23
C PRO A 419 -2.29 39.30 8.08
N PRO A 420 -2.78 39.66 6.87
CA PRO A 420 -1.90 40.19 5.83
C PRO A 420 -1.11 41.38 6.37
N SER A 421 0.21 41.33 6.25
CA SER A 421 1.11 42.34 6.81
C SER A 421 2.44 42.30 6.08
N ASP A 422 3.02 43.48 5.83
CA ASP A 422 4.36 43.64 5.26
C ASP A 422 5.47 43.07 6.16
N ALA A 423 5.15 42.74 7.42
CA ALA A 423 6.08 42.09 8.35
C ALA A 423 6.22 40.57 8.11
N LEU A 424 5.31 39.95 7.36
CA LEU A 424 5.38 38.52 7.04
C LEU A 424 6.45 38.28 5.96
N HIS A 425 7.23 37.22 6.10
CA HIS A 425 8.24 36.86 5.08
C HIS A 425 7.58 36.71 3.69
N PRO A 426 8.10 37.31 2.61
CA PRO A 426 7.47 37.31 1.29
C PRO A 426 7.09 35.92 0.76
N GLY A 427 7.93 34.92 1.04
CA GLY A 427 7.63 33.52 0.73
C GLY A 427 6.39 32.96 1.43
N LEU A 428 6.16 33.32 2.70
CA LEU A 428 4.96 32.90 3.45
C LEU A 428 3.72 33.69 3.00
N GLU A 429 3.89 34.92 2.53
CA GLU A 429 2.82 35.67 1.88
C GLU A 429 2.42 35.05 0.53
N ALA A 430 3.39 34.62 -0.28
CA ALA A 430 3.12 33.85 -1.50
C ALA A 430 2.37 32.54 -1.20
N LEU A 431 2.77 31.83 -0.14
CA LEU A 431 2.04 30.65 0.34
C LEU A 431 0.59 30.99 0.74
N ARG A 432 0.42 32.07 1.51
CA ARG A 432 -0.89 32.56 1.96
C ARG A 432 -1.80 32.82 0.76
N ASN A 433 -1.31 33.57 -0.22
CA ASN A 433 -2.06 33.93 -1.43
C ASN A 433 -2.42 32.68 -2.26
N ASN A 434 -1.47 31.74 -2.41
CA ASN A 434 -1.72 30.47 -3.10
C ASN A 434 -2.83 29.63 -2.42
N ILE A 435 -2.82 29.56 -1.09
CA ILE A 435 -3.83 28.80 -0.34
C ILE A 435 -5.19 29.53 -0.37
N ALA A 436 -5.21 30.85 -0.23
CA ALA A 436 -6.43 31.65 -0.21
C ALA A 436 -7.19 31.61 -1.56
N THR A 437 -6.49 31.39 -2.67
CA THR A 437 -7.04 31.40 -4.03
C THR A 437 -7.24 30.00 -4.64
N THR A 438 -7.03 28.93 -3.86
CA THR A 438 -7.15 27.55 -4.35
C THR A 438 -8.58 27.19 -4.78
N GLU A 439 -8.73 26.49 -5.91
CA GLU A 439 -10.02 25.96 -6.41
C GLU A 439 -10.63 24.88 -5.49
N HIS A 440 -9.83 24.31 -4.57
CA HIS A 440 -10.26 23.22 -3.70
C HIS A 440 -10.08 23.58 -2.21
N PRO A 441 -10.87 24.56 -1.71
CA PRO A 441 -10.70 25.13 -0.38
C PRO A 441 -10.78 24.07 0.72
N LEU A 442 -11.76 23.16 0.68
CA LEU A 442 -11.91 22.14 1.72
C LEU A 442 -10.70 21.19 1.85
N THR A 443 -9.99 20.92 0.76
CA THR A 443 -8.77 20.10 0.79
C THR A 443 -7.61 20.89 1.37
N ALA A 444 -7.50 22.17 1.03
CA ALA A 444 -6.50 23.05 1.61
C ALA A 444 -6.70 23.27 3.11
N ASN A 445 -7.94 23.47 3.57
CA ASN A 445 -8.25 23.58 4.99
C ASN A 445 -7.89 22.29 5.76
N ARG A 446 -8.19 21.11 5.20
CA ARG A 446 -7.78 19.83 5.80
C ARG A 446 -6.26 19.68 5.90
N TRP A 447 -5.51 20.19 4.93
CA TRP A 447 -4.05 20.19 4.97
C TRP A 447 -3.51 21.15 6.05
N LEU A 448 -4.05 22.36 6.15
CA LEU A 448 -3.69 23.34 7.19
C LEU A 448 -3.93 22.80 8.59
N ASN A 449 -4.95 21.96 8.79
CA ASN A 449 -5.31 21.36 10.08
C ASN A 449 -4.56 20.06 10.40
N LYS A 450 -3.57 19.65 9.59
CA LYS A 450 -2.75 18.50 9.94
C LYS A 450 -1.90 18.81 11.18
N PRO A 451 -1.85 17.93 12.20
CA PRO A 451 -1.12 18.17 13.45
C PRO A 451 0.37 18.52 13.28
N PHE A 452 0.99 18.07 12.18
CA PHE A 452 2.37 18.41 11.85
C PHE A 452 2.52 19.76 11.13
N VAL A 453 1.56 20.14 10.28
CA VAL A 453 1.69 21.31 9.39
C VAL A 453 1.40 22.60 10.15
N SER A 454 0.34 22.64 10.96
CA SER A 454 -0.07 23.86 11.66
C SER A 454 1.03 24.42 12.58
N PRO A 455 1.68 23.63 13.45
CA PRO A 455 2.71 24.15 14.34
C PRO A 455 3.94 24.67 13.59
N VAL A 456 4.38 23.96 12.55
CA VAL A 456 5.55 24.37 11.77
C VAL A 456 5.30 25.67 11.02
N LEU A 457 4.10 25.85 10.42
CA LEU A 457 3.75 27.12 9.77
C LEU A 457 3.66 28.28 10.77
N ALA A 458 3.09 28.04 11.96
CA ALA A 458 3.02 29.05 13.01
C ALA A 458 4.40 29.43 13.56
N ASP A 459 5.33 28.48 13.70
CA ASP A 459 6.71 28.75 14.11
C ASP A 459 7.49 29.55 13.07
N LEU A 460 7.27 29.26 11.78
CA LEU A 460 7.87 30.00 10.67
C LEU A 460 7.34 31.44 10.61
N ALA A 461 6.01 31.62 10.72
CA ALA A 461 5.39 32.94 10.71
C ALA A 461 5.77 33.80 11.91
N ALA A 462 5.88 33.20 13.10
CA ALA A 462 6.31 33.89 14.31
C ALA A 462 7.83 34.15 14.39
N GLY A 463 8.61 33.73 13.38
CA GLY A 463 10.07 33.86 13.39
C GLY A 463 10.79 32.98 14.41
N ARG A 464 10.09 32.08 15.10
CA ARG A 464 10.69 31.09 16.03
C ARG A 464 11.54 30.06 15.28
N ARG A 465 11.25 29.84 13.99
CA ARG A 465 12.04 29.02 13.08
C ARG A 465 12.34 29.83 11.82
N ALA A 466 13.60 29.81 11.38
CA ALA A 466 13.98 30.44 10.14
C ALA A 466 13.35 29.72 8.93
N LEU A 467 12.94 30.47 7.91
CA LEU A 467 12.47 29.91 6.64
C LEU A 467 13.65 29.47 5.76
N THR A 468 14.32 28.40 6.17
CA THR A 468 15.46 27.82 5.46
C THR A 468 15.36 26.29 5.41
N HIS A 469 16.10 25.69 4.48
CA HIS A 469 16.14 24.22 4.37
C HIS A 469 16.77 23.57 5.60
N GLU A 470 17.79 24.22 6.15
CA GLU A 470 18.57 23.82 7.33
C GLU A 470 17.69 23.81 8.58
N ALA A 471 16.91 24.88 8.81
CA ALA A 471 16.00 24.94 9.95
C ALA A 471 14.88 23.89 9.86
N LEU A 472 14.47 23.50 8.65
CA LEU A 472 13.54 22.38 8.47
C LEU A 472 14.22 21.01 8.58
N ASP A 473 15.54 20.92 8.41
CA ASP A 473 16.31 19.66 8.54
C ASP A 473 16.48 19.22 10.00
N GLU A 474 16.32 20.14 10.95
CA GLU A 474 16.31 19.88 12.40
C GLU A 474 15.05 19.13 12.86
N LEU A 475 13.97 19.15 12.05
CA LEU A 475 12.73 18.43 12.34
C LEU A 475 12.86 16.95 11.96
N PRO A 476 12.16 16.03 12.65
CA PRO A 476 12.18 14.61 12.30
C PRO A 476 11.75 14.36 10.84
N ASP A 477 12.58 13.61 10.09
CA ASP A 477 12.28 13.29 8.68
C ASP A 477 10.97 12.48 8.60
N SER A 478 10.00 13.03 7.89
CA SER A 478 8.68 12.46 7.78
C SER A 478 8.06 12.80 6.42
N PRO A 479 7.16 11.96 5.87
CA PRO A 479 6.45 12.29 4.63
C PRO A 479 5.71 13.63 4.68
N PRO A 480 5.05 14.04 5.79
CA PRO A 480 4.46 15.37 5.94
C PRO A 480 5.48 16.51 5.81
N LEU A 481 6.66 16.39 6.44
CA LEU A 481 7.73 17.40 6.32
C LEU A 481 8.25 17.53 4.90
N ALA A 482 8.50 16.39 4.25
CA ALA A 482 8.95 16.37 2.85
C ALA A 482 7.93 17.06 1.93
N HIS A 483 6.63 16.84 2.17
CA HIS A 483 5.58 17.50 1.41
C HIS A 483 5.45 19.00 1.73
N LEU A 484 5.54 19.41 2.99
CA LEU A 484 5.55 20.83 3.38
C LEU A 484 6.71 21.58 2.73
N ARG A 485 7.93 21.01 2.75
CA ARG A 485 9.09 21.59 2.09
C ARG A 485 8.85 21.75 0.59
N GLN A 486 8.23 20.76 -0.07
CA GLN A 486 7.88 20.87 -1.48
C GLN A 486 6.82 21.93 -1.77
N VAL A 487 5.84 22.11 -0.89
CA VAL A 487 4.87 23.22 -0.99
C VAL A 487 5.60 24.56 -0.90
N LEU A 488 6.50 24.73 0.07
CA LEU A 488 7.29 25.96 0.26
C LEU A 488 8.20 26.24 -0.95
N VAL A 489 8.86 25.23 -1.51
CA VAL A 489 9.63 25.38 -2.75
C VAL A 489 8.72 25.73 -3.93
N GLY A 490 7.56 25.05 -4.05
CA GLY A 490 6.62 25.25 -5.14
C GLY A 490 6.01 26.65 -5.21
N VAL A 491 5.83 27.32 -4.06
CA VAL A 491 5.39 28.73 -4.00
C VAL A 491 6.56 29.74 -4.03
N GLY A 492 7.81 29.27 -4.16
CA GLY A 492 9.00 30.12 -4.15
C GLY A 492 9.44 30.62 -2.77
N ALA A 493 8.85 30.11 -1.69
CA ALA A 493 9.23 30.45 -0.32
C ALA A 493 10.59 29.85 0.11
N LEU A 494 11.00 28.76 -0.53
CA LEU A 494 12.32 28.15 -0.39
C LEU A 494 12.94 27.94 -1.78
N PRO A 495 14.27 28.07 -1.92
CA PRO A 495 14.95 27.79 -3.18
C PRO A 495 14.89 26.29 -3.52
N GLU A 496 15.04 25.95 -4.81
CA GLU A 496 15.16 24.55 -5.20
C GLU A 496 16.40 23.90 -4.57
N ARG A 497 16.23 22.69 -4.02
CA ARG A 497 17.31 21.90 -3.42
C ARG A 497 17.21 20.45 -3.89
N ASP A 498 18.37 19.84 -4.13
CA ASP A 498 18.46 18.42 -4.43
C ASP A 498 18.31 17.58 -3.16
N GLU A 499 17.06 17.36 -2.75
CA GLU A 499 16.69 16.59 -1.56
C GLU A 499 17.28 15.17 -1.55
N TYR A 500 17.42 14.54 -2.73
CA TYR A 500 18.00 13.20 -2.81
C TYR A 500 19.50 13.22 -2.59
N MET A 501 20.21 14.24 -3.06
CA MET A 501 21.63 14.41 -2.76
C MET A 501 21.85 14.68 -1.27
N VAL A 502 21.09 15.58 -0.67
CA VAL A 502 21.21 15.92 0.77
C VAL A 502 20.97 14.68 1.63
N ARG A 503 19.91 13.92 1.34
CA ARG A 503 19.62 12.65 2.04
C ARG A 503 20.72 11.63 1.84
N LEU A 504 21.31 11.56 0.64
CA LEU A 504 22.42 10.66 0.36
C LEU A 504 23.64 11.04 1.19
N GLU A 505 24.01 12.33 1.21
CA GLU A 505 25.14 12.83 1.99
C GLU A 505 24.96 12.57 3.47
N ARG A 506 23.78 12.88 4.04
CA ARG A 506 23.45 12.58 5.44
C ARG A 506 23.56 11.09 5.75
N PHE A 507 23.03 10.24 4.87
CA PHE A 507 23.15 8.79 4.99
C PHE A 507 24.60 8.32 4.97
N LEU A 508 25.42 8.84 4.04
CA LEU A 508 26.83 8.45 3.92
C LEU A 508 27.65 8.93 5.12
N THR A 509 27.42 10.15 5.61
CA THR A 509 28.07 10.68 6.81
C THR A 509 27.74 9.82 8.03
N GLY A 510 26.46 9.49 8.25
CA GLY A 510 26.05 8.61 9.34
C GLY A 510 26.63 7.20 9.23
N LEU A 511 26.67 6.63 8.02
CA LEU A 511 27.25 5.31 7.77
C LEU A 511 28.77 5.29 8.06
N LEU A 512 29.50 6.30 7.60
CA LEU A 512 30.93 6.41 7.86
C LEU A 512 31.23 6.62 9.35
N ALA A 513 30.40 7.39 10.05
CA ALA A 513 30.51 7.57 11.49
C ALA A 513 30.23 6.27 12.27
N SER A 514 29.29 5.44 11.79
CA SER A 514 28.94 4.17 12.43
C SER A 514 30.01 3.07 12.28
N GLN A 515 30.91 3.19 11.30
CA GLN A 515 31.94 2.18 11.09
C GLN A 515 33.04 2.34 12.13
N GLN A 516 33.33 1.31 12.94
CA GLN A 516 34.29 1.40 14.06
C GLN A 516 35.75 1.26 13.60
N ASP A 517 36.01 0.39 12.62
CA ASP A 517 37.35 0.13 12.08
C ASP A 517 37.87 1.35 11.27
N PRO A 518 38.96 2.00 11.70
CA PRO A 518 39.53 3.17 11.02
C PRO A 518 39.99 2.89 9.58
N GLU A 519 40.54 1.71 9.30
CA GLU A 519 41.04 1.36 7.97
C GLU A 519 39.89 1.10 7.01
N GLN A 520 38.86 0.37 7.46
CA GLN A 520 37.63 0.24 6.67
C GLN A 520 36.94 1.58 6.44
N ARG A 521 36.89 2.45 7.45
CA ARG A 521 36.33 3.80 7.32
C ARG A 521 37.07 4.61 6.26
N LYS A 522 38.41 4.56 6.21
CA LYS A 522 39.22 5.22 5.16
C LYS A 522 38.91 4.69 3.77
N VAL A 523 38.87 3.37 3.59
CA VAL A 523 38.57 2.74 2.30
C VAL A 523 37.15 3.07 1.84
N LEU A 524 36.17 2.96 2.75
CA LEU A 524 34.78 3.32 2.47
C LEU A 524 34.65 4.79 2.11
N HIS A 525 35.30 5.71 2.85
CA HIS A 525 35.30 7.14 2.53
C HIS A 525 35.82 7.41 1.11
N ARG A 526 36.96 6.80 0.75
CA ARG A 526 37.56 6.90 -0.61
C ARG A 526 36.60 6.39 -1.69
N TYR A 527 35.85 5.33 -1.41
CA TYR A 527 34.86 4.78 -2.34
C TYR A 527 33.59 5.63 -2.43
N VAL A 528 32.93 5.90 -1.31
CA VAL A 528 31.59 6.50 -1.32
C VAL A 528 31.64 8.00 -1.65
N ILE A 529 32.59 8.75 -1.08
CA ILE A 529 32.69 10.19 -1.29
C ILE A 529 33.44 10.49 -2.59
N TRP A 530 34.69 10.02 -2.72
CA TRP A 530 35.53 10.41 -3.84
C TRP A 530 35.24 9.67 -5.14
N HIS A 531 34.67 8.47 -5.08
CA HIS A 531 34.28 7.73 -6.29
C HIS A 531 32.77 7.83 -6.58
N LEU A 532 31.88 7.38 -5.69
CA LEU A 532 30.44 7.32 -5.98
C LEU A 532 29.81 8.72 -6.08
N VAL A 533 29.92 9.56 -5.05
CA VAL A 533 29.32 10.90 -5.03
C VAL A 533 29.93 11.80 -6.11
N ARG A 534 31.27 11.83 -6.24
CA ARG A 534 31.94 12.62 -7.29
C ARG A 534 31.48 12.22 -8.69
N ARG A 535 31.37 10.93 -8.97
CA ARG A 535 30.91 10.41 -10.27
C ARG A 535 29.42 10.69 -10.50
N LEU A 536 28.60 10.62 -9.46
CA LEU A 536 27.20 10.98 -9.52
C LEU A 536 27.01 12.47 -9.86
N ARG A 537 27.71 13.36 -9.14
CA ARG A 537 27.72 14.81 -9.41
C ARG A 537 28.18 15.11 -10.84
N ARG A 538 29.31 14.53 -11.26
CA ARG A 538 29.85 14.70 -12.63
C ARG A 538 28.87 14.22 -13.69
N ARG A 539 28.23 13.06 -13.49
CA ARG A 539 27.26 12.50 -14.45
C ARG A 539 25.99 13.34 -14.55
N ASN A 540 25.56 13.90 -13.43
CA ASN A 540 24.35 14.72 -13.40
C ASN A 540 24.57 16.14 -13.93
N ASN A 541 25.81 16.64 -13.92
CA ASN A 541 26.18 17.94 -14.46
C ASN A 541 25.25 19.08 -13.99
N GLY A 542 25.07 19.19 -12.67
CA GLY A 542 24.18 20.16 -12.03
C GLY A 542 22.71 19.75 -11.94
N ARG A 543 22.27 18.67 -12.61
CA ARG A 543 20.88 18.18 -12.51
C ARG A 543 20.61 17.46 -11.18
N PRO A 544 19.37 17.54 -10.63
CA PRO A 544 19.03 16.82 -9.41
C PRO A 544 19.17 15.29 -9.51
N VAL A 545 19.53 14.66 -8.39
CA VAL A 545 19.61 13.21 -8.23
C VAL A 545 18.23 12.58 -8.33
N THR A 546 18.12 11.54 -9.14
CA THR A 546 16.88 10.75 -9.26
C THR A 546 16.69 9.79 -8.09
N PRO A 547 15.44 9.40 -7.78
CA PRO A 547 15.16 8.35 -6.79
C PRO A 547 15.93 7.04 -7.07
N GLN A 548 16.08 6.67 -8.34
CA GLN A 548 16.81 5.47 -8.76
C GLN A 548 18.31 5.61 -8.54
N GLN A 549 18.90 6.75 -8.86
CA GLN A 549 20.32 7.01 -8.58
C GLN A 549 20.61 7.02 -7.07
N PHE A 550 19.72 7.62 -6.28
CA PHE A 550 19.78 7.57 -4.82
C PHE A 550 19.76 6.14 -4.30
N ALA A 551 18.75 5.34 -4.70
CA ALA A 551 18.61 3.95 -4.27
C ALA A 551 19.81 3.09 -4.70
N SER A 552 20.24 3.21 -5.96
CA SER A 552 21.39 2.47 -6.50
C SER A 552 22.69 2.81 -5.78
N THR A 553 22.92 4.08 -5.45
CA THR A 553 24.12 4.50 -4.72
C THR A 553 24.13 3.94 -3.31
N ARG A 554 22.99 4.01 -2.60
CA ARG A 554 22.85 3.38 -1.27
C ARG A 554 23.08 1.88 -1.31
N GLN A 555 22.52 1.18 -2.29
CA GLN A 555 22.72 -0.26 -2.45
C GLN A 555 24.19 -0.61 -2.71
N ARG A 556 24.91 0.18 -3.52
CA ARG A 556 26.35 0.01 -3.74
C ARG A 556 27.17 0.25 -2.48
N THR A 557 26.80 1.25 -1.68
CA THR A 557 27.44 1.49 -0.38
C THR A 557 27.21 0.32 0.58
N HIS A 558 25.97 -0.16 0.72
CA HIS A 558 25.69 -1.32 1.56
C HIS A 558 26.40 -2.58 1.08
N ALA A 559 26.50 -2.79 -0.23
CA ALA A 559 27.24 -3.92 -0.79
C ALA A 559 28.75 -3.87 -0.48
N ALA A 560 29.35 -2.68 -0.52
CA ALA A 560 30.74 -2.51 -0.13
C ALA A 560 30.96 -2.82 1.37
N VAL A 561 30.07 -2.32 2.23
CA VAL A 561 30.10 -2.62 3.68
C VAL A 561 29.93 -4.12 3.93
N ALA A 562 28.96 -4.77 3.28
CA ALA A 562 28.72 -6.20 3.43
C ALA A 562 29.96 -7.04 3.06
N PHE A 563 30.65 -6.69 1.96
CA PHE A 563 31.87 -7.38 1.56
C PHE A 563 33.02 -7.14 2.54
N LEU A 564 33.23 -5.90 2.98
CA LEU A 564 34.29 -5.59 3.97
C LEU A 564 34.04 -6.30 5.30
N ASN A 565 32.81 -6.28 5.81
CA ASN A 565 32.44 -6.99 7.03
C ASN A 565 32.66 -8.51 6.90
N TRP A 566 32.35 -9.09 5.73
CA TRP A 566 32.62 -10.50 5.47
C TRP A 566 34.12 -10.82 5.47
N LEU A 567 34.96 -9.96 4.89
CA LEU A 567 36.42 -10.11 4.95
C LEU A 567 36.90 -10.09 6.41
N THR A 568 36.44 -9.11 7.19
CA THR A 568 36.80 -9.00 8.62
C THR A 568 36.38 -10.23 9.42
N ALA A 569 35.16 -10.74 9.19
CA ALA A 569 34.65 -11.94 9.85
C ALA A 569 35.49 -13.19 9.55
N HIS A 570 36.16 -13.23 8.40
CA HIS A 570 37.07 -14.31 8.01
C HIS A 570 38.55 -13.99 8.24
N SER A 571 38.84 -12.94 9.01
CA SER A 571 40.21 -12.45 9.27
C SER A 571 41.02 -12.15 8.00
N LEU A 572 40.34 -11.74 6.94
CA LEU A 572 40.92 -11.30 5.68
C LEU A 572 40.87 -9.77 5.57
N THR A 573 41.76 -9.23 4.75
CA THR A 573 41.74 -7.83 4.30
C THR A 573 41.54 -7.79 2.79
N LEU A 574 41.33 -6.60 2.22
CA LEU A 574 41.28 -6.46 0.77
C LEU A 574 42.58 -6.92 0.08
N GLU A 575 43.72 -6.75 0.75
CA GLU A 575 45.04 -7.11 0.24
C GLU A 575 45.30 -8.62 0.34
N THR A 576 44.89 -9.25 1.44
CA THR A 576 45.13 -10.69 1.66
C THR A 576 44.09 -11.60 1.02
N CYS A 577 42.92 -11.05 0.65
CA CYS A 577 41.85 -11.77 -0.05
C CYS A 577 42.34 -12.30 -1.41
N ARG A 578 42.20 -13.61 -1.62
CA ARG A 578 42.55 -14.29 -2.87
C ARG A 578 41.29 -14.60 -3.68
N GLN A 579 41.48 -14.98 -4.94
CA GLN A 579 40.36 -15.30 -5.84
C GLN A 579 39.49 -16.43 -5.28
N ALA A 580 40.10 -17.44 -4.64
CA ALA A 580 39.37 -18.53 -4.00
C ALA A 580 38.45 -18.05 -2.86
N ASP A 581 38.88 -17.05 -2.09
CA ASP A 581 38.05 -16.46 -1.02
C ASP A 581 36.86 -15.68 -1.61
N LEU A 582 37.10 -14.95 -2.70
CA LEU A 582 36.05 -14.24 -3.42
C LEU A 582 35.04 -15.21 -4.02
N ASP A 583 35.49 -16.32 -4.62
CA ASP A 583 34.61 -17.33 -5.19
C ASP A 583 33.79 -18.01 -4.08
N ARG A 584 34.42 -18.31 -2.93
CA ARG A 584 33.71 -18.79 -1.72
C ARG A 584 32.64 -17.80 -1.29
N TRP A 585 32.94 -16.50 -1.22
CA TRP A 585 31.97 -15.46 -0.86
C TRP A 585 30.80 -15.37 -1.85
N LEU A 586 31.05 -15.58 -3.14
CA LEU A 586 30.00 -15.58 -4.16
C LEU A 586 29.05 -16.78 -4.01
N THR A 587 29.53 -17.90 -3.45
CA THR A 587 28.73 -19.11 -3.18
C THR A 587 28.21 -19.23 -1.75
N ASP A 588 28.69 -18.39 -0.83
CA ASP A 588 28.31 -18.38 0.58
C ASP A 588 26.89 -17.86 0.74
N ASP A 589 25.96 -18.68 1.23
CA ASP A 589 24.53 -18.36 1.40
C ASP A 589 24.27 -17.14 2.31
N SER A 590 25.18 -16.82 3.22
CA SER A 590 25.09 -15.65 4.11
C SER A 590 25.46 -14.32 3.44
N ALA A 591 26.18 -14.36 2.31
CA ALA A 591 26.66 -13.16 1.63
C ALA A 591 25.53 -12.36 0.95
N THR A 592 25.28 -11.14 1.43
CA THR A 592 24.26 -10.25 0.84
C THR A 592 24.87 -9.33 -0.22
N TYR A 593 24.06 -8.89 -1.19
CA TYR A 593 24.45 -7.93 -2.24
C TYR A 593 25.59 -8.35 -3.19
N ARG A 594 25.82 -9.67 -3.37
CA ARG A 594 26.91 -10.28 -4.16
C ARG A 594 27.16 -9.59 -5.51
N HIS A 595 26.11 -9.48 -6.34
CA HIS A 595 26.21 -8.85 -7.67
C HIS A 595 26.55 -7.35 -7.59
N THR A 596 26.00 -6.63 -6.61
CA THR A 596 26.20 -5.19 -6.47
C THR A 596 27.61 -4.86 -5.96
N ALA A 597 28.19 -5.71 -5.08
CA ALA A 597 29.54 -5.48 -4.56
C ALA A 597 30.62 -5.62 -5.64
N GLY A 598 30.33 -6.30 -6.75
CA GLY A 598 31.21 -6.32 -7.91
C GLY A 598 31.59 -4.92 -8.43
N HIS A 599 30.77 -3.88 -8.18
CA HIS A 599 31.17 -2.49 -8.45
C HIS A 599 32.29 -1.98 -7.53
N PHE A 600 32.24 -2.33 -6.24
CA PHE A 600 33.25 -1.98 -5.26
C PHE A 600 34.55 -2.75 -5.51
N ILE A 601 34.46 -4.08 -5.73
CA ILE A 601 35.63 -4.93 -5.96
C ILE A 601 36.41 -4.49 -7.20
N ARG A 602 35.71 -4.21 -8.31
CA ARG A 602 36.35 -3.66 -9.52
C ARG A 602 37.04 -2.32 -9.25
N TRP A 603 36.40 -1.43 -8.49
CA TRP A 603 37.02 -0.17 -8.09
C TRP A 603 38.26 -0.40 -7.21
N ALA A 604 38.19 -1.30 -6.23
CA ALA A 604 39.29 -1.62 -5.33
C ALA A 604 40.49 -2.17 -6.12
N ARG A 605 40.24 -3.06 -7.08
CA ARG A 605 41.27 -3.59 -7.99
C ARG A 605 41.90 -2.49 -8.84
N THR A 606 41.11 -1.61 -9.46
CA THR A 606 41.64 -0.46 -10.24
C THR A 606 42.49 0.48 -9.37
N ASN A 607 42.20 0.58 -8.07
CA ASN A 607 42.97 1.38 -7.11
C ASN A 607 44.11 0.59 -6.43
N LYS A 608 44.43 -0.62 -6.91
CA LYS A 608 45.47 -1.51 -6.38
C LYS A 608 45.29 -1.88 -4.90
N LEU A 609 44.05 -1.92 -4.42
CA LEU A 609 43.72 -2.31 -3.04
C LEU A 609 43.47 -3.82 -2.89
N THR A 610 43.28 -4.53 -4.00
CA THR A 610 43.07 -5.98 -4.03
C THR A 610 43.53 -6.54 -5.37
N THR A 611 43.85 -7.83 -5.39
CA THR A 611 44.24 -8.58 -6.59
C THR A 611 43.06 -9.34 -7.22
N VAL A 612 41.98 -9.56 -6.45
CA VAL A 612 40.81 -10.35 -6.89
C VAL A 612 40.07 -9.68 -8.04
N HIS A 613 39.47 -10.50 -8.90
CA HIS A 613 38.80 -10.06 -10.12
C HIS A 613 37.32 -10.47 -10.12
N VAL A 614 36.45 -9.50 -10.44
CA VAL A 614 35.04 -9.74 -10.76
C VAL A 614 34.79 -9.24 -12.18
N PRO A 615 34.32 -10.11 -13.10
CA PRO A 615 34.01 -9.69 -14.46
C PRO A 615 32.86 -8.68 -14.46
N ALA A 616 32.94 -7.72 -15.38
CA ALA A 616 31.82 -6.83 -15.61
C ALA A 616 30.71 -7.59 -16.36
N VAL A 617 29.55 -7.75 -15.73
CA VAL A 617 28.34 -8.17 -16.46
C VAL A 617 28.04 -7.08 -17.49
N ARG A 618 28.34 -7.36 -18.76
CA ARG A 618 27.97 -6.49 -19.87
C ARG A 618 26.48 -6.67 -20.14
N TRP A 619 25.81 -5.59 -20.53
CA TRP A 619 24.45 -5.71 -21.04
C TRP A 619 24.51 -6.45 -22.38
N ASN A 620 23.93 -7.65 -22.42
CA ASN A 620 23.96 -8.54 -23.59
C ASN A 620 22.71 -8.36 -24.48
N GLY A 621 22.16 -7.15 -24.53
CA GLY A 621 20.92 -6.81 -25.26
C GLY A 621 19.61 -7.12 -24.50
N PRO A 622 18.45 -7.03 -25.18
CA PRO A 622 17.13 -7.38 -24.62
C PRO A 622 17.06 -8.79 -24.01
N THR A 623 16.40 -8.94 -22.86
CA THR A 623 16.24 -10.24 -22.18
C THR A 623 15.03 -11.06 -22.65
N GLN A 624 14.21 -10.51 -23.54
CA GLN A 624 13.01 -11.13 -24.08
C GLN A 624 12.90 -10.85 -25.59
N PRO A 625 12.23 -11.73 -26.35
CA PRO A 625 11.90 -11.45 -27.75
C PRO A 625 11.19 -10.10 -27.88
N LEU A 626 11.58 -9.35 -28.91
CA LEU A 626 10.94 -8.09 -29.25
C LEU A 626 9.65 -8.41 -30.02
N ASP A 627 8.50 -8.01 -29.46
CA ASP A 627 7.18 -8.25 -30.05
C ASP A 627 6.70 -6.97 -30.74
N ASP A 628 7.01 -6.87 -32.03
CA ASP A 628 6.67 -5.70 -32.86
C ASP A 628 5.17 -5.60 -33.12
N GLU A 629 4.47 -6.72 -33.25
CA GLU A 629 3.03 -6.72 -33.53
C GLU A 629 2.23 -6.20 -32.33
N HIS A 630 2.53 -6.70 -31.12
CA HIS A 630 1.93 -6.18 -29.89
C HIS A 630 2.23 -4.69 -29.71
N ARG A 631 3.47 -4.25 -29.99
CA ARG A 631 3.85 -2.84 -29.90
C ARG A 631 3.00 -1.96 -30.83
N TRP A 632 2.83 -2.35 -32.09
CA TRP A 632 2.03 -1.59 -33.06
C TRP A 632 0.53 -1.63 -32.76
N ASN A 633 0.01 -2.75 -32.26
CA ASN A 633 -1.38 -2.85 -31.79
C ASN A 633 -1.66 -1.86 -30.64
N VAL A 634 -0.75 -1.77 -29.66
CA VAL A 634 -0.88 -0.80 -28.56
C VAL A 634 -0.73 0.63 -29.07
N ALA A 635 0.23 0.92 -29.97
CA ALA A 635 0.39 2.26 -30.55
C ALA A 635 -0.88 2.72 -31.28
N ARG A 636 -1.47 1.87 -32.14
CA ARG A 636 -2.74 2.16 -32.83
C ARG A 636 -3.87 2.46 -31.85
N ARG A 637 -4.01 1.67 -30.78
CA ARG A 637 -4.99 1.94 -29.72
C ARG A 637 -4.76 3.31 -29.08
N LEU A 638 -3.52 3.67 -28.75
CA LEU A 638 -3.23 4.99 -28.15
C LEU A 638 -3.47 6.16 -29.09
N LEU A 639 -3.32 5.98 -30.41
CA LEU A 639 -3.62 7.02 -31.39
C LEU A 639 -5.13 7.30 -31.48
N HIS A 640 -6.00 6.30 -31.32
CA HIS A 640 -7.42 6.41 -31.69
C HIS A 640 -8.42 6.23 -30.53
N ASP A 641 -8.02 5.70 -29.36
CA ASP A 641 -8.94 5.47 -28.23
C ASP A 641 -9.08 6.73 -27.35
N ASP A 642 -10.09 7.55 -27.62
CA ASP A 642 -10.38 8.78 -26.89
C ASP A 642 -10.94 8.58 -25.48
N ASN A 643 -11.25 7.34 -25.07
CA ASN A 643 -11.61 7.03 -23.69
C ASN A 643 -10.40 6.98 -22.75
N LEU A 644 -9.19 6.90 -23.30
CA LEU A 644 -7.95 6.91 -22.52
C LEU A 644 -7.51 8.33 -22.19
N ASN A 645 -6.90 8.49 -21.02
CA ASN A 645 -6.36 9.78 -20.60
C ASN A 645 -5.33 10.30 -21.63
N PRO A 646 -5.47 11.53 -22.16
CA PRO A 646 -4.55 12.10 -23.16
C PRO A 646 -3.07 12.09 -22.74
N GLU A 647 -2.78 12.30 -21.45
CA GLU A 647 -1.42 12.24 -20.93
C GLU A 647 -0.82 10.84 -21.06
N ASP A 648 -1.63 9.81 -20.77
CA ASP A 648 -1.18 8.41 -20.86
C ASP A 648 -0.98 7.97 -22.30
N ARG A 649 -1.85 8.45 -23.21
CA ARG A 649 -1.72 8.24 -24.65
C ARG A 649 -0.42 8.85 -25.17
N LEU A 650 -0.18 10.13 -24.88
CA LEU A 650 1.04 10.81 -25.32
C LEU A 650 2.29 10.14 -24.74
N ALA A 651 2.34 9.88 -23.44
CA ALA A 651 3.49 9.22 -22.81
C ALA A 651 3.76 7.82 -23.40
N GLY A 652 2.71 7.05 -23.66
CA GLY A 652 2.84 5.75 -24.31
C GLY A 652 3.38 5.86 -25.73
N LEU A 653 2.89 6.81 -26.53
CA LEU A 653 3.37 7.04 -27.89
C LEU A 653 4.82 7.53 -27.93
N LEU A 654 5.23 8.41 -27.01
CA LEU A 654 6.63 8.82 -26.86
C LEU A 654 7.55 7.63 -26.57
N LEU A 655 7.06 6.64 -25.82
CA LEU A 655 7.81 5.42 -25.56
C LEU A 655 7.84 4.47 -26.76
N LEU A 656 6.69 4.21 -27.38
CA LEU A 656 6.52 3.18 -28.40
C LEU A 656 7.08 3.60 -29.77
N LEU A 657 7.02 4.90 -30.08
CA LEU A 657 7.42 5.45 -31.39
C LEU A 657 8.75 6.21 -31.33
N TYR A 658 9.05 6.90 -30.23
CA TYR A 658 10.27 7.70 -30.07
C TYR A 658 11.25 7.11 -29.05
N ALA A 659 10.99 5.87 -28.62
CA ALA A 659 11.79 5.12 -27.68
C ALA A 659 12.10 5.86 -26.36
N GLN A 660 11.29 6.84 -25.95
CA GLN A 660 11.54 7.61 -24.73
C GLN A 660 11.14 6.83 -23.48
N GLY A 661 12.08 6.66 -22.55
CA GLY A 661 11.85 5.90 -21.34
C GLY A 661 11.15 6.74 -20.28
N PRO A 662 10.54 6.13 -19.25
CA PRO A 662 9.85 6.86 -18.18
C PRO A 662 10.72 7.94 -17.51
N SER A 663 12.04 7.72 -17.39
CA SER A 663 12.98 8.70 -16.81
C SER A 663 13.21 9.94 -17.68
N ALA A 664 13.02 9.84 -18.99
CA ALA A 664 13.10 10.97 -19.92
C ALA A 664 11.73 11.68 -20.00
N ILE A 665 10.65 10.92 -20.22
CA ILE A 665 9.28 11.45 -20.36
C ILE A 665 8.87 12.27 -19.12
N HIS A 666 9.13 11.77 -17.91
CA HIS A 666 8.85 12.51 -16.67
C HIS A 666 9.45 13.92 -16.67
N ARG A 667 10.61 14.13 -17.33
CA ARG A 667 11.36 15.39 -17.27
C ARG A 667 10.93 16.39 -18.34
N LEU A 668 10.02 16.02 -19.23
CA LEU A 668 9.58 16.91 -20.29
C LEU A 668 8.83 18.11 -19.70
N THR A 669 9.24 19.31 -20.12
CA THR A 669 8.59 20.57 -19.78
C THR A 669 7.76 21.06 -20.95
N THR A 670 6.99 22.13 -20.73
CA THR A 670 6.24 22.78 -21.80
C THR A 670 7.15 23.43 -22.84
N GLU A 671 8.37 23.82 -22.44
CA GLU A 671 9.39 24.38 -23.34
C GLU A 671 9.97 23.33 -24.30
N ASP A 672 9.80 22.04 -24.00
CA ASP A 672 10.19 20.97 -24.91
C ASP A 672 9.20 20.77 -26.06
N VAL A 673 8.03 21.42 -26.01
CA VAL A 673 6.98 21.36 -27.04
C VAL A 673 6.80 22.71 -27.69
N GLU A 674 7.27 22.83 -28.92
CA GLU A 674 7.08 24.02 -29.75
C GLU A 674 5.79 23.87 -30.56
N VAL A 675 4.78 24.68 -30.24
CA VAL A 675 3.50 24.70 -30.97
C VAL A 675 3.53 25.84 -31.98
N GLY A 676 3.75 25.53 -33.26
CA GLY A 676 3.64 26.46 -34.37
C GLY A 676 2.23 26.52 -34.96
N VAL A 677 2.05 27.32 -36.02
CA VAL A 677 0.75 27.52 -36.69
C VAL A 677 0.27 26.25 -37.40
N GLN A 678 1.16 25.49 -38.02
CA GLN A 678 0.84 24.24 -38.74
C GLN A 678 1.63 23.02 -38.27
N GLU A 679 2.68 23.20 -37.46
CA GLU A 679 3.54 22.11 -37.01
C GLU A 679 3.71 22.11 -35.49
N VAL A 680 3.87 20.92 -34.92
CA VAL A 680 4.25 20.75 -33.52
C VAL A 680 5.60 20.05 -33.51
N ARG A 681 6.59 20.66 -32.87
CA ARG A 681 7.93 20.07 -32.75
C ARG A 681 8.21 19.70 -31.30
N LEU A 682 8.84 18.56 -31.10
CA LEU A 682 9.20 18.03 -29.80
C LEU A 682 10.72 17.92 -29.70
N ARG A 683 11.29 18.54 -28.68
CA ARG A 683 12.72 18.52 -28.41
C ARG A 683 13.07 17.37 -27.44
N LEU A 684 13.55 16.27 -27.99
CA LEU A 684 14.02 15.10 -27.22
C LEU A 684 15.57 15.06 -27.11
N GLY A 685 16.26 15.63 -28.08
CA GLY A 685 17.71 15.83 -28.12
C GLY A 685 18.08 17.19 -28.71
N ASP A 686 19.26 17.27 -29.33
CA ASP A 686 19.77 18.53 -29.92
C ASP A 686 19.01 18.93 -31.20
N ALA A 687 18.36 17.96 -31.87
CA ALA A 687 17.53 18.20 -33.04
C ALA A 687 16.05 17.98 -32.67
N PRO A 688 15.18 19.00 -32.76
CA PRO A 688 13.76 18.84 -32.52
C PRO A 688 13.11 17.99 -33.63
N VAL A 689 12.13 17.17 -33.25
CA VAL A 689 11.42 16.26 -34.16
C VAL A 689 10.02 16.80 -34.42
N GLN A 690 9.65 16.92 -35.70
CA GLN A 690 8.29 17.26 -36.09
C GLN A 690 7.35 16.09 -35.77
N LEU A 691 6.32 16.33 -34.96
CA LEU A 691 5.33 15.32 -34.62
C LEU A 691 4.30 15.22 -35.76
N PRO A 692 4.04 14.02 -36.31
CA PRO A 692 2.98 13.83 -37.29
C PRO A 692 1.61 13.84 -36.62
N GLU A 693 0.55 14.09 -37.38
CA GLU A 693 -0.82 13.83 -36.92
C GLU A 693 -1.06 12.31 -36.83
N PRO A 694 -1.78 11.80 -35.80
CA PRO A 694 -2.52 12.54 -34.76
C PRO A 694 -1.72 12.84 -33.47
N VAL A 695 -0.42 12.54 -33.43
CA VAL A 695 0.43 12.75 -32.22
C VAL A 695 0.56 14.25 -31.91
N ALA A 696 0.67 15.09 -32.95
CA ALA A 696 0.71 16.54 -32.80
C ALA A 696 -0.55 17.09 -32.11
N HIS A 697 -1.74 16.63 -32.49
CA HIS A 697 -2.98 17.01 -31.81
C HIS A 697 -2.99 16.59 -30.32
N LEU A 698 -2.53 15.38 -30.00
CA LEU A 698 -2.40 14.92 -28.61
C LEU A 698 -1.41 15.78 -27.81
N ALA A 699 -0.27 16.14 -28.38
CA ALA A 699 0.71 17.01 -27.74
C ALA A 699 0.11 18.39 -27.44
N ARG A 700 -0.63 19.01 -28.37
CA ARG A 700 -1.34 20.28 -28.13
C ARG A 700 -2.37 20.15 -27.01
N THR A 701 -3.14 19.06 -27.01
CA THR A 701 -4.18 18.81 -26.00
C THR A 701 -3.60 18.66 -24.61
N VAL A 702 -2.52 17.88 -24.46
CA VAL A 702 -1.84 17.68 -23.17
C VAL A 702 -1.19 18.99 -22.71
N THR A 703 -0.54 19.73 -23.61
CA THR A 703 0.04 21.03 -23.28
C THR A 703 -1.03 22.01 -22.83
N ALA A 704 -2.18 22.12 -23.51
CA ALA A 704 -3.23 23.07 -23.16
C ALA A 704 -3.96 22.72 -21.86
N ASN A 705 -4.24 21.43 -21.61
CA ASN A 705 -5.08 20.97 -20.51
C ASN A 705 -4.29 20.43 -19.31
N ARG A 706 -3.03 20.84 -19.15
CA ARG A 706 -2.16 20.41 -18.04
C ARG A 706 -2.69 20.91 -16.69
N LYS A 707 -3.37 20.03 -15.95
CA LYS A 707 -3.82 20.29 -14.58
C LYS A 707 -2.90 19.57 -13.61
N GLY A 708 -2.20 20.33 -12.78
CA GLY A 708 -1.44 19.76 -11.67
C GLY A 708 -2.38 19.04 -10.70
N HIS A 709 -1.97 17.87 -10.20
CA HIS A 709 -2.74 17.14 -9.20
C HIS A 709 -2.54 17.68 -7.77
N ALA A 710 -1.59 18.59 -7.58
CA ALA A 710 -1.32 19.22 -6.30
C ALA A 710 -2.32 20.34 -6.02
N THR A 711 -3.07 20.21 -4.93
CA THR A 711 -4.09 21.19 -4.50
C THR A 711 -3.50 22.49 -3.91
N ILE A 712 -2.27 22.43 -3.40
CA ILE A 712 -1.58 23.52 -2.69
C ILE A 712 -0.14 23.56 -3.17
N GLY A 713 0.42 24.76 -3.32
CA GLY A 713 1.82 24.98 -3.69
C GLY A 713 2.15 24.69 -5.15
N ALA A 714 1.13 24.53 -6.00
CA ALA A 714 1.30 24.40 -7.44
C ALA A 714 1.18 25.78 -8.10
N LEU A 715 2.20 26.16 -8.87
CA LEU A 715 2.06 27.21 -9.87
C LEU A 715 1.12 26.71 -10.96
N THR A 716 0.12 27.52 -11.31
CA THR A 716 -0.82 27.23 -12.41
C THR A 716 -0.58 28.28 -13.50
N PRO A 717 -0.28 27.86 -14.75
CA PRO A 717 -0.12 26.48 -15.21
C PRO A 717 1.24 25.87 -14.83
N SER A 718 1.30 24.53 -14.70
CA SER A 718 2.55 23.83 -14.40
C SER A 718 3.58 23.95 -15.53
N PRO A 719 4.88 24.08 -15.23
CA PRO A 719 5.94 24.05 -16.24
C PRO A 719 6.21 22.64 -16.79
N TRP A 720 5.74 21.59 -16.10
CA TRP A 720 5.94 20.20 -16.51
C TRP A 720 4.87 19.77 -17.51
N LEU A 721 5.28 19.08 -18.58
CA LEU A 721 4.35 18.51 -19.56
C LEU A 721 3.49 17.41 -18.92
N PHE A 722 4.07 16.67 -17.97
CA PHE A 722 3.39 15.65 -17.16
C PHE A 722 3.47 16.02 -15.68
N PRO A 723 2.55 16.83 -15.15
CA PRO A 723 2.62 17.29 -13.77
C PRO A 723 2.34 16.16 -12.76
N GLY A 724 2.97 16.23 -11.60
CA GLY A 724 2.82 15.26 -10.51
C GLY A 724 1.77 15.68 -9.48
N GLY A 725 1.53 14.78 -8.52
CA GLY A 725 0.75 15.09 -7.31
C GLY A 725 1.56 15.82 -6.24
N GLN A 726 2.88 15.90 -6.40
CA GLN A 726 3.73 16.73 -5.56
C GLN A 726 3.81 18.14 -6.16
N PRO A 727 3.65 19.20 -5.35
CA PRO A 727 3.66 20.57 -5.84
C PRO A 727 4.98 20.92 -6.53
N GLY A 728 4.90 21.57 -7.70
CA GLY A 728 6.08 21.94 -8.50
C GLY A 728 6.90 20.78 -9.07
N ARG A 729 6.44 19.53 -8.95
CA ARG A 729 7.18 18.34 -9.42
C ARG A 729 6.45 17.65 -10.57
N PRO A 730 7.18 16.98 -11.48
CA PRO A 730 6.56 16.16 -12.51
C PRO A 730 6.01 14.85 -11.92
N ILE A 731 5.26 14.11 -12.74
CA ILE A 731 4.84 12.75 -12.42
C ILE A 731 6.04 11.87 -12.09
N SER A 732 6.00 11.14 -10.97
CA SER A 732 7.10 10.24 -10.62
C SER A 732 7.29 9.15 -11.68
N THR A 733 8.53 8.74 -11.93
CA THR A 733 8.86 7.66 -12.88
C THR A 733 8.18 6.34 -12.53
N THR A 734 8.01 6.05 -11.23
CA THR A 734 7.27 4.89 -10.74
C THR A 734 5.79 4.97 -11.10
N GLN A 735 5.15 6.12 -10.87
CA GLN A 735 3.75 6.32 -11.20
C GLN A 735 3.52 6.25 -12.72
N LEU A 736 4.39 6.89 -13.51
CA LEU A 736 4.33 6.83 -14.97
C LEU A 736 4.48 5.39 -15.46
N THR A 737 5.45 4.63 -14.93
CA THR A 737 5.62 3.20 -15.22
C THR A 737 4.36 2.40 -14.90
N GLN A 738 3.71 2.67 -13.75
CA GLN A 738 2.46 2.01 -13.40
C GLN A 738 1.30 2.37 -14.33
N ARG A 739 1.17 3.64 -14.75
CA ARG A 739 0.16 4.07 -15.72
C ARG A 739 0.36 3.37 -17.07
N LEU A 740 1.60 3.34 -17.58
CA LEU A 740 1.95 2.61 -18.81
C LEU A 740 1.70 1.10 -18.71
N ASN A 741 2.07 0.48 -17.58
CA ASN A 741 1.81 -0.95 -17.36
C ASN A 741 0.30 -1.30 -17.40
N ARG A 742 -0.59 -0.40 -16.94
CA ARG A 742 -2.05 -0.59 -17.04
C ARG A 742 -2.56 -0.53 -18.48
N LEU A 743 -1.83 0.12 -19.38
CA LEU A 743 -2.10 0.12 -20.81
C LEU A 743 -1.53 -1.11 -21.54
N GLY A 744 -0.92 -2.06 -20.82
CA GLY A 744 -0.27 -3.23 -21.40
C GLY A 744 1.14 -2.96 -21.93
N ILE A 745 1.71 -1.79 -21.64
CA ILE A 745 3.06 -1.40 -22.08
C ILE A 745 4.06 -1.79 -20.99
N ARG A 746 5.04 -2.62 -21.33
CA ARG A 746 6.20 -2.89 -20.46
C ARG A 746 7.36 -1.97 -20.85
N PRO A 747 7.65 -0.88 -20.11
CA PRO A 747 8.50 0.21 -20.61
C PRO A 747 9.90 -0.20 -21.07
N ASN A 748 10.57 -1.10 -20.35
CA ASN A 748 11.92 -1.54 -20.72
C ASN A 748 11.91 -2.36 -22.02
N GLN A 749 10.96 -3.28 -22.16
CA GLN A 749 10.82 -4.11 -23.36
C GLN A 749 10.43 -3.25 -24.57
N ALA A 750 9.37 -2.46 -24.42
CA ALA A 750 8.86 -1.61 -25.49
C ALA A 750 9.89 -0.55 -25.94
N ARG A 751 10.68 0.02 -25.03
CA ARG A 751 11.79 0.91 -25.39
C ARG A 751 12.88 0.18 -26.17
N SER A 752 13.27 -1.02 -25.74
CA SER A 752 14.24 -1.84 -26.47
C SER A 752 13.76 -2.18 -27.88
N THR A 753 12.48 -2.55 -28.04
CA THR A 753 11.86 -2.81 -29.34
C THR A 753 11.89 -1.56 -30.23
N ALA A 754 11.46 -0.41 -29.70
CA ALA A 754 11.46 0.84 -30.45
C ALA A 754 12.88 1.29 -30.86
N LEU A 755 13.87 1.21 -29.95
CA LEU A 755 15.27 1.52 -30.30
C LEU A 755 15.83 0.59 -31.37
N PHE A 756 15.50 -0.69 -31.30
CA PHE A 756 15.97 -1.68 -32.27
C PHE A 756 15.42 -1.39 -33.68
N GLN A 757 14.11 -1.13 -33.80
CA GLN A 757 13.51 -0.74 -35.07
C GLN A 757 14.13 0.56 -35.61
N LEU A 758 14.18 1.61 -34.78
CA LEU A 758 14.73 2.91 -35.20
C LEU A 758 16.21 2.83 -35.61
N ALA A 759 17.01 1.98 -34.96
CA ALA A 759 18.40 1.76 -35.33
C ALA A 759 18.58 0.97 -36.64
N THR A 760 17.54 0.27 -37.10
CA THR A 760 17.50 -0.40 -38.41
C THR A 760 17.20 0.61 -39.53
N GLU A 761 16.34 1.58 -39.24
CA GLU A 761 15.82 2.52 -40.25
C GLU A 761 16.63 3.83 -40.35
N ILE A 762 17.33 4.22 -39.28
CA ILE A 762 17.97 5.54 -39.16
C ILE A 762 19.45 5.40 -38.74
N PRO A 763 20.38 6.15 -39.35
CA PRO A 763 21.78 6.19 -38.93
C PRO A 763 21.96 6.58 -37.45
N ALA A 764 22.93 5.95 -36.76
CA ALA A 764 23.18 6.16 -35.33
C ALA A 764 23.42 7.64 -34.94
N SER A 765 24.05 8.45 -35.80
CA SER A 765 24.29 9.87 -35.53
C SER A 765 23.00 10.70 -35.50
N ILE A 766 22.05 10.41 -36.40
CA ILE A 766 20.74 11.05 -36.44
C ILE A 766 19.89 10.57 -35.27
N LEU A 767 19.90 9.26 -34.97
CA LEU A 767 19.21 8.67 -33.82
C LEU A 767 19.68 9.27 -32.49
N ALA A 768 21.00 9.46 -32.32
CA ALA A 768 21.59 10.08 -31.14
C ALA A 768 21.13 11.54 -30.97
N ARG A 769 21.20 12.34 -32.04
CA ARG A 769 20.80 13.76 -32.03
C ARG A 769 19.32 13.97 -31.81
N THR A 770 18.46 13.13 -32.38
CA THR A 770 17.00 13.25 -32.28
C THR A 770 16.47 12.74 -30.95
N LEU A 771 16.94 11.57 -30.47
CA LEU A 771 16.41 10.96 -29.24
C LEU A 771 17.14 11.35 -27.95
N GLY A 772 18.23 12.13 -28.06
CA GLY A 772 19.04 12.56 -26.92
C GLY A 772 19.80 11.40 -26.25
N ILE A 773 20.21 10.39 -27.01
CA ILE A 773 21.02 9.25 -26.52
C ILE A 773 22.49 9.41 -26.91
N HIS A 774 23.41 8.82 -26.13
CA HIS A 774 24.84 8.88 -26.41
C HIS A 774 25.16 8.15 -27.73
N THR A 775 26.05 8.71 -28.55
CA THR A 775 26.42 8.15 -29.86
C THR A 775 26.90 6.70 -29.76
N ASP A 776 27.75 6.36 -28.80
CA ASP A 776 28.18 4.97 -28.57
C ASP A 776 27.01 4.00 -28.30
N VAL A 777 25.96 4.47 -27.64
CA VAL A 777 24.76 3.67 -27.39
C VAL A 777 24.00 3.46 -28.69
N ALA A 778 23.83 4.51 -29.50
CA ALA A 778 23.21 4.40 -30.82
C ALA A 778 23.98 3.46 -31.76
N VAL A 779 25.32 3.56 -31.78
CA VAL A 779 26.20 2.66 -32.55
C VAL A 779 26.10 1.22 -32.06
N ALA A 780 26.03 0.99 -30.75
CA ALA A 780 25.83 -0.36 -30.19
C ALA A 780 24.49 -0.96 -30.64
N TRP A 781 23.41 -0.17 -30.61
CA TRP A 781 22.11 -0.62 -31.12
C TRP A 781 22.13 -0.89 -32.62
N GLN A 782 22.79 -0.05 -33.42
CA GLN A 782 22.93 -0.25 -34.87
C GLN A 782 23.74 -1.52 -35.21
N ARG A 783 24.79 -1.82 -34.44
CA ARG A 783 25.54 -3.08 -34.60
C ARG A 783 24.71 -4.31 -34.24
N LEU A 784 23.86 -4.19 -33.22
CA LEU A 784 22.94 -5.27 -32.81
C LEU A 784 21.82 -5.49 -33.81
N SER A 785 21.35 -4.44 -34.50
CA SER A 785 20.35 -4.58 -35.56
C SER A 785 20.93 -5.03 -36.90
N ALA A 786 22.23 -4.78 -37.14
CA ALA A 786 22.94 -5.20 -38.35
C ALA A 786 23.52 -6.62 -38.30
N GLY A 787 23.72 -7.19 -37.10
CA GLY A 787 24.17 -8.57 -36.91
C GLY A 787 22.98 -9.53 -36.76
N ASP A 788 23.03 -10.67 -37.45
CA ASP A 788 21.94 -11.64 -37.66
C ASP A 788 20.94 -11.72 -36.49
N TRP A 789 19.79 -11.06 -36.64
CA TRP A 789 18.73 -11.01 -35.62
C TRP A 789 18.27 -12.43 -35.25
N ALA A 790 18.32 -13.36 -36.20
CA ALA A 790 18.01 -14.77 -35.98
C ALA A 790 18.96 -15.41 -34.95
N ASP A 791 20.26 -15.14 -35.05
CA ASP A 791 21.27 -15.65 -34.10
C ASP A 791 21.10 -15.04 -32.71
N TYR A 792 20.79 -13.74 -32.64
CA TYR A 792 20.54 -13.05 -31.38
C TYR A 792 19.23 -13.50 -30.71
N ALA A 793 18.14 -13.66 -31.47
CA ALA A 793 16.86 -14.14 -30.98
C ALA A 793 16.94 -15.61 -30.54
N ALA A 794 17.66 -16.45 -31.28
CA ALA A 794 17.97 -17.83 -30.90
C ALA A 794 18.78 -17.88 -29.59
N GLU A 795 19.78 -17.02 -29.45
CA GLU A 795 20.58 -16.87 -28.23
C GLU A 795 19.74 -16.42 -27.02
N VAL A 796 18.83 -15.45 -27.20
CA VAL A 796 17.91 -15.00 -26.14
C VAL A 796 16.91 -16.10 -25.77
N SER A 797 16.47 -16.91 -26.74
CA SER A 797 15.60 -18.07 -26.50
C SER A 797 16.34 -19.19 -25.74
N ARG A 798 17.60 -19.49 -26.10
CA ARG A 798 18.45 -20.45 -25.38
C ARG A 798 18.69 -20.05 -23.91
N ARG A 799 18.93 -18.76 -23.66
CA ARG A 799 19.07 -18.22 -22.28
C ARG A 799 17.82 -18.38 -21.42
N ARG A 800 16.63 -18.43 -22.03
CA ARG A 800 15.39 -18.76 -21.31
C ARG A 800 15.30 -20.25 -20.99
N GLY A 801 15.77 -21.12 -21.88
CA GLY A 801 15.84 -22.57 -21.64
C GLY A 801 16.78 -22.95 -20.50
N GLU A 802 17.96 -22.33 -20.42
CA GLU A 802 18.92 -22.60 -19.33
C GLU A 802 18.51 -21.99 -17.98
N GLY A 803 17.64 -20.98 -17.98
CA GLY A 803 17.05 -20.41 -16.76
C GLY A 803 15.96 -21.27 -16.10
N ASP A 804 15.39 -22.24 -16.84
CA ASP A 804 14.36 -23.18 -16.37
C ASP A 804 14.90 -24.59 -16.03
N ILE A 805 16.20 -24.85 -16.26
CA ILE A 805 16.85 -26.16 -15.92
C ILE A 805 17.58 -26.09 -14.55
N GLY A 806 17.13 -25.21 -13.66
CA GLY A 806 17.53 -25.21 -12.24
C GLY A 806 16.64 -26.08 -11.34
N THR A 807 15.60 -26.69 -11.90
CA THR A 807 14.71 -27.63 -11.20
C THR A 807 14.63 -28.94 -11.99
N ALA A 808 15.61 -29.81 -11.74
CA ALA A 808 15.50 -31.23 -12.04
C ALA A 808 16.11 -32.03 -10.88
N THR A 809 15.21 -32.47 -10.00
CA THR A 809 15.16 -33.85 -9.49
C THR A 809 16.48 -34.54 -9.14
N LEU A 810 16.73 -34.66 -7.84
CA LEU A 810 16.96 -36.00 -7.28
C LEU A 810 15.60 -36.54 -6.83
N ASN A 811 14.96 -37.22 -7.78
CA ASN A 811 13.67 -37.93 -7.78
C ASN A 811 12.38 -37.15 -7.56
#